data_AF-A0A9P6QTC1-F1
#
_entry.id   AF-A0A9P6QTC1-F1
#
_cell.length_a   1.000
_cell.length_b   1.000
_cell.length_c   1.000
_cell.angle_alpha   90.00
_cell.angle_beta   90.00
_cell.angle_gamma   90.00
#
_symmetry.space_group_name_H-M   'P 1'
#
loop_
_entity.id
_entity.type
_entity.pdbx_description
1 polymer ?
#
loop_
_entity_poly.entity_id
_entity_poly.type
_entity_poly.pdbx_seq_one_letter_code
_entity_poly.pdbx_strand_id
1 'polypeptide(L)'
;MSTTFPLPLECLQIILQHIASQPETAHLLSPTLHRTWRIELAFRRLAWTLLLSIPLEDGQHDNPALTDILRAAYLPARKNLRRSFFPYYAFIADVVIVAADTPRDDDTFFHGRFLAVFPNIIKHLNQPQVRETLAATAQPGGRFHSAKTVEYMRAVGLVLRKDFTWFLCTNNAEHIRSVVIPLSDISRYFSLVGRLKVLSNITFFIDLQLQLHNRERSRFSPQELETLERQLEDRARHLDEMIRFVQKLRQCHPHIHMAATCPRPGNRRDICPENYQDQLLQCLPPLNSPSIVNKSNWLQFAAKVQETDLSRIKVLFQEPPFCGFSHVKQLAQWEPFLHRCCSLDSIDIYTWSEDLFQWAANERRNATVEIAAGRKLTMSPPVPLRLAKINCGPQSDGRQVDDLMIGFSETLESLDITSHFQRDPYAPASNDPLPEFKVGSRGGDVARYCKLVRLTRFTISTRNHFLRVDSFFLHRLPSVEYLVLKHTRERYSVNEIACWSPTPGILPRLVHINLEGTPAISFHPDTLHHTPNLVYLKLGLLSAITSHIFIPHAGDLDDVGQEEDGAGSPASMPMPTTQPPTKSIWSWNWELRKLGTLELNSVFAYKFRFRLLEKTPNLRMLALNINTQERQHPRTIRLCDLPLVSNSTTAITLVSSPPTVTVTPQLQEQNESAIDQKLREHQQQHQQRDLQNDEHVRLPLLESLYMNGDWSLSNEVLSVMFREMMPNIARLMMRGGCRGFTLEGWIKETSGNLHSLTSALCSTEVYATAGPAELEALGLGKVDGGFRR
;
A
#
# COMPACT_ATOMS: atom_id res chain seq x y z
N MET A 1 -22.28 -1.04 5.58
CA MET A 1 -23.44 -0.67 4.75
C MET A 1 -23.20 0.75 4.23
N SER A 2 -23.23 0.96 2.92
CA SER A 2 -22.99 2.25 2.26
C SER A 2 -24.25 2.62 1.48
N THR A 3 -25.05 3.52 2.05
CA THR A 3 -26.26 4.06 1.42
C THR A 3 -26.06 5.56 1.17
N THR A 4 -25.54 5.90 -0.01
CA THR A 4 -25.62 7.25 -0.56
C THR A 4 -27.05 7.50 -1.04
N PHE A 5 -27.82 8.29 -0.29
CA PHE A 5 -29.10 8.84 -0.75
C PHE A 5 -28.86 9.97 -1.78
N PRO A 6 -29.63 10.04 -2.87
CA PRO A 6 -29.60 11.18 -3.77
C PRO A 6 -30.49 12.30 -3.20
N LEU A 7 -29.89 13.44 -2.86
CA LEU A 7 -30.64 14.69 -2.68
C LEU A 7 -31.10 15.20 -4.07
N PRO A 8 -32.41 15.45 -4.28
CA PRO A 8 -32.92 16.08 -5.50
C PRO A 8 -32.44 17.52 -5.66
N LEU A 9 -32.32 17.97 -6.91
CA LEU A 9 -31.81 19.29 -7.30
C LEU A 9 -32.71 20.43 -6.76
N GLU A 10 -34.00 20.16 -6.54
CA GLU A 10 -34.92 21.13 -5.95
C GLU A 10 -34.48 21.54 -4.53
N CYS A 11 -33.87 20.64 -3.75
CA CYS A 11 -33.41 20.95 -2.40
C CYS A 11 -32.23 21.93 -2.40
N LEU A 12 -31.29 21.82 -3.34
CA LEU A 12 -30.15 22.74 -3.43
C LEU A 12 -30.61 24.14 -3.87
N GLN A 13 -31.61 24.18 -4.76
CA GLN A 13 -32.21 25.41 -5.27
C GLN A 13 -33.02 26.13 -4.18
N ILE A 14 -33.76 25.37 -3.34
CA ILE A 14 -34.48 25.89 -2.18
C ILE A 14 -33.50 26.39 -1.11
N ILE A 15 -32.41 25.67 -0.83
CA ILE A 15 -31.39 26.09 0.14
C ILE A 15 -30.73 27.40 -0.29
N LEU A 16 -30.39 27.55 -1.58
CA LEU A 16 -29.77 28.77 -2.09
C LEU A 16 -30.75 29.95 -2.18
N GLN A 17 -32.01 29.72 -2.53
CA GLN A 17 -33.07 30.75 -2.49
C GLN A 17 -33.41 31.15 -1.04
N HIS A 18 -33.38 30.21 -0.09
CA HIS A 18 -33.63 30.47 1.32
C HIS A 18 -32.49 31.28 1.95
N ILE A 19 -31.23 30.97 1.63
CA ILE A 19 -30.06 31.73 2.08
C ILE A 19 -30.05 33.16 1.49
N ALA A 20 -30.52 33.33 0.25
CA ALA A 20 -30.58 34.63 -0.43
C ALA A 20 -31.79 35.50 -0.06
N SER A 21 -32.82 34.94 0.57
CA SER A 21 -34.07 35.66 0.93
C SER A 21 -34.16 36.04 2.42
N GLN A 22 -33.19 35.63 3.24
CA GLN A 22 -33.11 36.00 4.65
C GLN A 22 -32.44 37.38 4.80
N PRO A 23 -33.14 38.42 5.31
CA PRO A 23 -32.55 39.75 5.46
C PRO A 23 -31.43 39.82 6.52
N GLU A 24 -31.36 38.86 7.44
CA GLU A 24 -30.35 38.82 8.51
C GLU A 24 -28.98 38.26 8.06
N THR A 25 -28.88 37.60 6.90
CA THR A 25 -27.60 37.09 6.35
C THR A 25 -26.88 38.09 5.43
N ALA A 26 -27.51 39.23 5.09
CA ALA A 26 -26.90 40.25 4.22
C ALA A 26 -25.64 40.88 4.83
N HIS A 27 -25.50 40.87 6.16
CA HIS A 27 -24.35 41.42 6.88
C HIS A 27 -23.15 40.45 6.97
N LEU A 28 -23.36 39.15 6.68
CA LEU A 28 -22.30 38.13 6.65
C LEU A 28 -21.55 38.09 5.30
N LEU A 29 -22.00 38.85 4.30
CA LEU A 29 -21.34 39.05 3.01
C LEU A 29 -20.53 40.36 3.02
N SER A 30 -19.53 40.43 3.91
CA SER A 30 -18.45 41.41 3.81
C SER A 30 -17.60 41.14 2.55
N PRO A 31 -17.08 42.17 1.85
CA PRO A 31 -16.23 42.02 0.66
C PRO A 31 -14.85 41.37 0.92
N THR A 32 -14.57 40.89 2.14
CA THR A 32 -13.27 40.30 2.52
C THR A 32 -13.19 38.77 2.48
N LEU A 33 -14.23 38.06 2.03
CA LEU A 33 -14.20 36.61 1.86
C LEU A 33 -14.08 36.22 0.38
N HIS A 34 -12.85 36.21 -0.14
CA HIS A 34 -12.49 35.50 -1.38
C HIS A 34 -12.62 33.98 -1.17
N ARG A 35 -13.86 33.46 -1.16
CA ARG A 35 -14.10 32.01 -1.29
C ARG A 35 -13.88 31.60 -2.75
N THR A 36 -12.82 30.86 -3.01
CA THR A 36 -12.56 30.17 -4.27
C THR A 36 -13.59 29.05 -4.48
N TRP A 37 -14.38 29.13 -5.55
CA TRP A 37 -15.24 28.03 -5.97
C TRP A 37 -14.46 27.11 -6.90
N ARG A 38 -13.98 25.97 -6.37
CA ARG A 38 -13.47 24.87 -7.19
C ARG A 38 -14.66 24.10 -7.74
N ILE A 39 -14.95 24.23 -9.02
CA ILE A 39 -15.98 23.44 -9.69
C ILE A 39 -15.38 22.09 -10.08
N GLU A 40 -15.41 21.14 -9.14
CA GLU A 40 -15.34 19.70 -9.46
C GLU A 40 -16.77 19.20 -9.69
N LEU A 41 -17.38 19.61 -10.79
CA LEU A 41 -18.70 19.11 -11.14
C LEU A 41 -18.58 17.82 -11.95
N ALA A 42 -19.17 16.74 -11.43
CA ALA A 42 -19.59 15.63 -12.29
C ALA A 42 -20.52 16.20 -13.37
N PHE A 43 -20.01 16.30 -14.60
CA PHE A 43 -20.59 17.05 -15.73
C PHE A 43 -22.06 16.70 -16.03
N ARG A 44 -22.55 15.53 -15.59
CA ARG A 44 -23.98 15.15 -15.68
C ARG A 44 -24.94 16.23 -15.15
N ARG A 45 -24.56 16.95 -14.08
CA ARG A 45 -25.39 18.03 -13.50
C ARG A 45 -25.20 19.37 -14.21
N LEU A 46 -23.97 19.72 -14.60
CA LEU A 46 -23.66 20.99 -15.28
C LEU A 46 -24.22 21.03 -16.71
N ALA A 47 -24.05 19.94 -17.47
CA ALA A 47 -24.58 19.84 -18.83
C ALA A 47 -26.10 20.02 -18.82
N TRP A 48 -26.79 19.37 -17.88
CA TRP A 48 -28.24 19.50 -17.68
C TRP A 48 -28.64 20.95 -17.39
N THR A 49 -27.96 21.63 -16.46
CA THR A 49 -28.25 23.02 -16.09
C THR A 49 -27.88 24.04 -17.17
N LEU A 50 -26.74 23.89 -17.85
CA LEU A 50 -26.32 24.78 -18.96
C LEU A 50 -27.22 24.61 -20.18
N LEU A 51 -27.58 23.37 -20.53
CA LEU A 51 -28.56 23.09 -21.59
C LEU A 51 -29.91 23.78 -21.33
N LEU A 52 -30.33 23.88 -20.07
CA LEU A 52 -31.57 24.56 -19.66
C LEU A 52 -31.47 26.09 -19.59
N SER A 53 -30.26 26.67 -19.61
CA SER A 53 -30.03 28.09 -19.25
C SER A 53 -29.44 28.97 -20.36
N ILE A 54 -29.18 28.44 -21.56
CA ILE A 54 -28.64 29.22 -22.69
C ILE A 54 -29.80 29.96 -23.40
N PRO A 55 -29.86 31.30 -23.36
CA PRO A 55 -30.74 32.05 -24.25
C PRO A 55 -30.14 32.01 -25.67
N LEU A 56 -30.92 31.51 -26.63
CA LEU A 56 -30.57 31.55 -28.05
C LEU A 56 -30.87 32.97 -28.57
N GLU A 57 -29.83 33.76 -28.85
CA GLU A 57 -29.97 34.96 -29.69
C GLU A 57 -29.62 34.62 -31.13
N ASP A 58 -30.49 35.03 -32.05
CA ASP A 58 -30.30 34.91 -33.49
C ASP A 58 -29.29 35.98 -33.94
N GLY A 59 -28.02 35.60 -34.07
CA GLY A 59 -27.03 36.43 -34.76
C GLY A 59 -25.60 36.23 -34.30
N GLN A 60 -24.76 35.75 -35.24
CA GLN A 60 -23.28 35.73 -35.22
C GLN A 60 -22.59 34.87 -34.14
N HIS A 61 -22.04 33.72 -34.54
CA HIS A 61 -20.60 33.38 -34.50
C HIS A 61 -20.31 31.89 -34.80
N ASP A 62 -19.42 31.71 -35.77
CA ASP A 62 -18.51 30.63 -36.22
C ASP A 62 -18.25 29.34 -35.39
N ASN A 63 -19.25 28.71 -34.76
CA ASN A 63 -19.11 27.28 -34.40
C ASN A 63 -20.42 26.49 -34.64
N PRO A 64 -20.57 25.81 -35.80
CA PRO A 64 -21.82 25.14 -36.17
C PRO A 64 -22.11 23.91 -35.31
N ALA A 65 -21.09 23.18 -34.85
CA ALA A 65 -21.29 21.88 -34.21
C ALA A 65 -22.03 21.95 -32.87
N LEU A 66 -21.61 22.85 -31.96
CA LEU A 66 -22.26 22.96 -30.64
C LEU A 66 -23.66 23.58 -30.78
N THR A 67 -23.79 24.61 -31.62
CA THR A 67 -25.05 25.32 -31.83
C THR A 67 -26.10 24.41 -32.48
N ASP A 68 -25.70 23.57 -33.43
CA ASP A 68 -26.61 22.62 -34.09
C ASP A 68 -26.92 21.40 -33.21
N ILE A 69 -25.98 20.92 -32.38
CA ILE A 69 -26.23 19.91 -31.35
C ILE A 69 -27.21 20.44 -30.28
N LEU A 70 -27.05 21.69 -29.85
CA LEU A 70 -27.93 22.36 -28.89
C LEU A 70 -29.32 22.67 -29.48
N ARG A 71 -29.39 23.14 -30.73
CA ARG A 71 -30.66 23.32 -31.47
C ARG A 71 -31.41 22.00 -31.67
N ALA A 72 -30.69 20.93 -32.04
CA ALA A 72 -31.27 19.61 -32.22
C ALA A 72 -31.81 19.03 -30.90
N ALA A 73 -31.19 19.35 -29.76
CA ALA A 73 -31.65 18.91 -28.44
C ALA A 73 -32.88 19.69 -27.91
N TYR A 74 -33.18 20.90 -28.40
CA TYR A 74 -34.11 21.83 -27.75
C TYR A 74 -35.34 22.31 -28.55
N LEU A 75 -35.51 21.96 -29.83
CA LEU A 75 -36.75 22.30 -30.55
C LEU A 75 -37.78 21.16 -30.36
N PRO A 76 -38.76 21.39 -29.45
CA PRO A 76 -40.06 21.84 -29.94
C PRO A 76 -40.51 23.15 -29.29
N ALA A 77 -40.77 24.13 -30.15
CA ALA A 77 -41.53 25.38 -29.96
C ALA A 77 -42.04 25.70 -28.54
N ARG A 78 -41.31 26.55 -27.80
CA ARG A 78 -41.93 27.51 -26.87
C ARG A 78 -41.26 28.86 -26.99
N LYS A 79 -41.98 29.82 -27.59
CA LYS A 79 -41.67 31.25 -27.53
C LYS A 79 -42.06 31.78 -26.15
N ASN A 80 -41.22 32.64 -25.59
CA ASN A 80 -41.40 33.46 -24.38
C ASN A 80 -40.85 32.90 -23.07
N LEU A 81 -39.54 33.08 -22.86
CA LEU A 81 -39.00 33.36 -21.53
C LEU A 81 -37.85 34.37 -21.67
N ARG A 82 -38.16 35.66 -21.49
CA ARG A 82 -37.18 36.71 -21.20
C ARG A 82 -37.12 36.89 -19.68
N ARG A 83 -36.14 36.28 -19.02
CA ARG A 83 -35.65 36.72 -17.71
C ARG A 83 -34.14 36.85 -17.82
N SER A 84 -33.64 38.04 -17.47
CA SER A 84 -32.22 38.36 -17.41
C SER A 84 -31.54 37.48 -16.36
N PHE A 85 -30.94 36.39 -16.83
CA PHE A 85 -30.03 35.59 -16.01
C PHE A 85 -28.74 36.38 -15.83
N PHE A 86 -28.46 36.81 -14.59
CA PHE A 86 -27.08 37.13 -14.25
C PHE A 86 -26.26 35.85 -14.41
N PRO A 87 -25.21 35.87 -15.24
CA PRO A 87 -24.51 34.65 -15.54
C PRO A 87 -23.70 34.18 -14.34
N TYR A 88 -24.18 33.12 -13.69
CA TYR A 88 -23.54 32.44 -12.55
C TYR A 88 -22.06 32.06 -12.81
N TYR A 89 -21.62 32.08 -14.07
CA TYR A 89 -20.26 31.79 -14.50
C TYR A 89 -19.23 32.91 -14.27
N ALA A 90 -19.64 34.13 -13.91
CA ALA A 90 -18.70 35.23 -13.63
C ALA A 90 -17.78 34.98 -12.40
N PHE A 91 -18.17 34.05 -11.51
CA PHE A 91 -17.40 33.72 -10.30
C PHE A 91 -16.48 32.50 -10.46
N ILE A 92 -16.40 31.91 -11.65
CA ILE A 92 -15.61 30.69 -11.88
C ILE A 92 -14.13 31.06 -11.95
N ALA A 93 -13.38 30.64 -10.93
CA ALA A 93 -11.93 30.84 -10.85
C ALA A 93 -11.14 29.60 -11.31
N ASP A 94 -11.68 28.40 -11.16
CA ASP A 94 -11.00 27.16 -11.54
C ASP A 94 -11.83 26.38 -12.56
N VAL A 95 -11.32 26.21 -13.78
CA VAL A 95 -11.97 25.45 -14.86
C VAL A 95 -11.23 24.13 -15.05
N VAL A 96 -11.66 23.11 -14.32
CA VAL A 96 -11.07 21.78 -14.35
C VAL A 96 -12.16 20.77 -14.74
N ILE A 97 -12.27 20.50 -16.04
CA ILE A 97 -13.13 19.46 -16.57
C ILE A 97 -12.28 18.20 -16.74
N VAL A 98 -12.37 17.22 -15.84
CA VAL A 98 -11.63 15.94 -15.92
C VAL A 98 -12.62 14.78 -15.94
N ALA A 99 -12.29 13.69 -16.63
CA ALA A 99 -12.93 12.40 -16.35
C ALA A 99 -12.53 11.98 -14.93
N ALA A 100 -13.43 11.36 -14.17
CA ALA A 100 -13.23 11.04 -12.75
C ALA A 100 -11.86 10.37 -12.49
N ASP A 101 -11.29 10.61 -11.30
CA ASP A 101 -9.91 10.32 -10.86
C ASP A 101 -9.41 8.86 -10.92
N THR A 102 -10.07 7.97 -11.66
CA THR A 102 -9.62 6.60 -11.89
C THR A 102 -9.04 6.42 -13.30
N PRO A 103 -7.74 6.11 -13.44
CA PRO A 103 -7.10 5.80 -14.72
C PRO A 103 -7.44 4.37 -15.16
N ARG A 104 -8.72 3.98 -15.08
CA ARG A 104 -9.20 2.82 -15.83
C ARG A 104 -9.65 3.37 -17.17
N ASP A 105 -9.05 2.85 -18.24
CA ASP A 105 -9.24 3.29 -19.64
C ASP A 105 -10.71 3.39 -20.10
N ASP A 106 -11.66 2.85 -19.33
CA ASP A 106 -13.08 2.80 -19.67
C ASP A 106 -13.96 3.91 -19.06
N ASP A 107 -13.42 4.80 -18.23
CA ASP A 107 -14.16 5.96 -17.70
C ASP A 107 -14.26 7.06 -18.77
N THR A 108 -14.98 6.74 -19.84
CA THR A 108 -15.46 7.71 -20.81
C THR A 108 -16.17 8.87 -20.10
N PHE A 109 -15.72 10.10 -20.38
CA PHE A 109 -16.35 11.34 -19.89
C PHE A 109 -17.87 11.35 -20.12
N PHE A 110 -18.32 10.67 -21.18
CA PHE A 110 -19.69 10.24 -21.43
C PHE A 110 -19.80 8.72 -21.33
N HIS A 111 -20.27 8.20 -20.19
CA HIS A 111 -20.79 6.84 -20.15
C HIS A 111 -21.91 6.76 -21.20
N GLY A 112 -21.84 5.81 -22.15
CA GLY A 112 -22.78 5.73 -23.30
C GLY A 112 -24.27 5.81 -22.94
N ARG A 113 -24.63 5.54 -21.68
CA ARG A 113 -25.97 5.73 -21.11
C ARG A 113 -26.45 7.20 -21.10
N PHE A 114 -25.58 8.20 -21.05
CA PHE A 114 -25.98 9.63 -21.03
C PHE A 114 -26.44 10.11 -22.41
N LEU A 115 -25.70 9.77 -23.47
CA LEU A 115 -26.07 10.17 -24.83
C LEU A 115 -27.32 9.42 -25.34
N ALA A 116 -27.60 8.23 -24.78
CA ALA A 116 -28.86 7.50 -25.00
C ALA A 116 -30.11 8.30 -24.58
N VAL A 117 -29.98 9.29 -23.70
CA VAL A 117 -31.09 10.16 -23.27
C VAL A 117 -31.40 11.26 -24.30
N PHE A 118 -30.51 11.52 -25.25
CA PHE A 118 -30.64 12.58 -26.25
C PHE A 118 -30.69 12.00 -27.68
N PRO A 119 -31.84 11.46 -28.12
CA PRO A 119 -31.96 10.78 -29.41
C PRO A 119 -31.61 11.68 -30.61
N ASN A 120 -31.85 12.99 -30.50
CA ASN A 120 -31.48 13.95 -31.55
C ASN A 120 -29.98 14.17 -31.65
N ILE A 121 -29.26 14.16 -30.52
CA ILE A 121 -27.80 14.20 -30.51
C ILE A 121 -27.28 12.94 -31.18
N ILE A 122 -27.77 11.74 -30.80
CA ILE A 122 -27.40 10.49 -31.47
C ILE A 122 -27.68 10.53 -32.98
N LYS A 123 -28.83 11.07 -33.39
CA LYS A 123 -29.20 11.19 -34.81
C LYS A 123 -28.23 12.09 -35.58
N HIS A 124 -27.87 13.25 -35.03
CA HIS A 124 -26.91 14.18 -35.65
C HIS A 124 -25.51 13.59 -35.68
N LEU A 125 -25.10 13.00 -34.55
CA LEU A 125 -23.86 12.24 -34.41
C LEU A 125 -23.76 11.07 -35.43
N ASN A 126 -24.87 10.48 -35.81
CA ASN A 126 -24.91 9.43 -36.82
C ASN A 126 -24.86 9.94 -38.28
N GLN A 127 -24.84 11.25 -38.51
CA GLN A 127 -24.66 11.79 -39.86
C GLN A 127 -23.26 11.44 -40.39
N PRO A 128 -23.13 10.94 -41.64
CA PRO A 128 -21.84 10.49 -42.19
C PRO A 128 -20.72 11.52 -42.06
N GLN A 129 -21.01 12.78 -42.39
CA GLN A 129 -20.04 13.89 -42.33
C GLN A 129 -19.55 14.17 -40.91
N VAL A 130 -20.46 14.12 -39.92
CA VAL A 130 -20.13 14.32 -38.51
C VAL A 130 -19.30 13.15 -37.99
N ARG A 131 -19.64 11.92 -38.38
CA ARG A 131 -18.85 10.73 -38.06
C ARG A 131 -17.45 10.79 -38.67
N GLU A 132 -17.33 11.21 -39.92
CA GLU A 132 -16.04 11.35 -40.61
C GLU A 132 -15.17 12.43 -39.96
N THR A 133 -15.77 13.56 -39.57
CA THR A 133 -15.08 14.64 -38.86
C THR A 133 -14.63 14.20 -37.47
N LEU A 134 -15.50 13.53 -36.71
CA LEU A 134 -15.14 12.94 -35.42
C LEU A 134 -14.12 11.81 -35.56
N ALA A 135 -14.12 11.14 -36.71
CA ALA A 135 -13.16 10.10 -37.02
C ALA A 135 -11.76 10.62 -37.23
N ALA A 136 -11.64 11.65 -38.05
CA ALA A 136 -10.39 12.35 -38.29
C ALA A 136 -9.80 12.96 -37.01
N THR A 137 -10.64 13.32 -36.04
CA THR A 137 -10.25 14.04 -34.82
C THR A 137 -10.05 13.16 -33.58
N ALA A 138 -10.36 11.86 -33.61
CA ALA A 138 -10.31 11.03 -32.39
C ALA A 138 -9.53 9.72 -32.49
N GLN A 139 -9.26 9.22 -33.69
CA GLN A 139 -8.52 7.97 -33.89
C GLN A 139 -7.28 8.17 -34.76
N PRO A 140 -6.16 7.51 -34.41
CA PRO A 140 -4.96 7.50 -35.24
C PRO A 140 -5.28 6.94 -36.63
N GLY A 141 -4.91 7.69 -37.67
CA GLY A 141 -5.11 7.31 -39.08
C GLY A 141 -6.56 7.31 -39.56
N GLY A 142 -7.52 7.84 -38.79
CA GLY A 142 -8.92 7.98 -39.22
C GLY A 142 -9.71 6.66 -39.26
N ARG A 143 -9.22 5.60 -38.62
CA ARG A 143 -9.81 4.26 -38.67
C ARG A 143 -11.10 4.15 -37.86
N PHE A 144 -12.23 4.58 -38.43
CA PHE A 144 -13.55 4.48 -37.80
C PHE A 144 -14.44 3.34 -38.30
N HIS A 145 -14.03 2.63 -39.36
CA HIS A 145 -14.88 1.64 -40.02
C HIS A 145 -15.16 0.40 -39.14
N SER A 146 -14.43 0.21 -38.03
CA SER A 146 -14.63 -0.83 -37.02
C SER A 146 -14.72 -0.30 -35.59
N ALA A 147 -14.79 1.03 -35.42
CA ALA A 147 -14.75 1.66 -34.10
C ALA A 147 -15.98 1.30 -33.28
N LYS A 148 -15.77 0.77 -32.07
CA LYS A 148 -16.87 0.47 -31.14
C LYS A 148 -17.56 1.78 -30.75
N THR A 149 -18.86 1.75 -30.47
CA THR A 149 -19.66 2.90 -29.98
C THR A 149 -18.94 3.69 -28.88
N VAL A 150 -18.13 3.03 -28.05
CA VAL A 150 -17.31 3.64 -26.99
C VAL A 150 -16.31 4.68 -27.53
N GLU A 151 -15.62 4.39 -28.62
CA GLU A 151 -14.61 5.30 -29.21
C GLU A 151 -15.26 6.55 -29.79
N TYR A 152 -16.43 6.37 -30.40
CA TYR A 152 -17.25 7.47 -30.87
C TYR A 152 -17.71 8.38 -29.71
N MET A 153 -18.19 7.79 -28.61
CA MET A 153 -18.56 8.57 -27.41
C MET A 153 -17.36 9.30 -26.79
N ARG A 154 -16.15 8.72 -26.87
CA ARG A 154 -14.92 9.41 -26.45
C ARG A 154 -14.63 10.63 -27.33
N ALA A 155 -14.75 10.51 -28.65
CA ALA A 155 -14.55 11.61 -29.60
C ALA A 155 -15.50 12.79 -29.32
N VAL A 156 -16.80 12.49 -29.19
CA VAL A 156 -17.83 13.49 -28.86
C VAL A 156 -17.54 14.12 -27.51
N GLY A 157 -17.17 13.31 -26.53
CA GLY A 157 -16.82 13.81 -25.21
C GLY A 157 -15.66 14.78 -25.22
N LEU A 158 -14.67 14.51 -26.06
CA LEU A 158 -13.52 15.38 -26.24
C LEU A 158 -13.88 16.72 -26.90
N VAL A 159 -14.67 16.70 -27.98
CA VAL A 159 -15.14 17.93 -28.66
C VAL A 159 -15.95 18.80 -27.70
N LEU A 160 -16.91 18.20 -26.99
CA LEU A 160 -17.70 18.92 -25.99
C LEU A 160 -16.80 19.52 -24.92
N ARG A 161 -15.84 18.76 -24.39
CA ARG A 161 -14.88 19.26 -23.40
C ARG A 161 -14.09 20.47 -23.92
N LYS A 162 -13.61 20.44 -25.16
CA LYS A 162 -12.91 21.57 -25.82
C LYS A 162 -13.80 22.81 -25.84
N ASP A 163 -15.00 22.67 -26.40
CA ASP A 163 -15.90 23.82 -26.60
C ASP A 163 -16.43 24.39 -25.28
N PHE A 164 -16.76 23.55 -24.30
CA PHE A 164 -17.17 24.02 -22.98
C PHE A 164 -16.03 24.73 -22.24
N THR A 165 -14.81 24.16 -22.27
CA THR A 165 -13.66 24.81 -21.63
C THR A 165 -13.36 26.15 -22.28
N TRP A 166 -13.37 26.20 -23.61
CA TRP A 166 -13.19 27.41 -24.39
C TRP A 166 -14.25 28.48 -24.08
N PHE A 167 -15.53 28.11 -24.07
CA PHE A 167 -16.64 29.01 -23.77
C PHE A 167 -16.51 29.62 -22.36
N LEU A 168 -16.21 28.79 -21.36
CA LEU A 168 -16.00 29.25 -19.98
C LEU A 168 -14.78 30.19 -19.90
N CYS A 169 -13.72 29.89 -20.65
CA CYS A 169 -12.53 30.74 -20.70
C CYS A 169 -12.78 32.08 -21.37
N THR A 170 -13.50 32.11 -22.49
CA THR A 170 -13.70 33.32 -23.29
C THR A 170 -14.49 34.38 -22.52
N ASN A 171 -15.50 33.96 -21.77
CA ASN A 171 -16.38 34.87 -21.04
C ASN A 171 -15.80 35.37 -19.72
N ASN A 172 -14.83 34.63 -19.12
CA ASN A 172 -14.34 34.93 -17.77
C ASN A 172 -12.81 34.86 -17.62
N ALA A 173 -12.05 35.03 -18.70
CA ALA A 173 -10.60 34.86 -18.74
C ALA A 173 -9.86 35.60 -17.61
N GLU A 174 -10.31 36.79 -17.23
CA GLU A 174 -9.70 37.64 -16.21
C GLU A 174 -9.69 37.02 -14.81
N HIS A 175 -10.58 36.07 -14.54
CA HIS A 175 -10.75 35.46 -13.21
C HIS A 175 -10.23 34.02 -13.13
N ILE A 176 -9.79 33.44 -14.26
CA ILE A 176 -9.38 32.04 -14.32
C ILE A 176 -7.96 31.88 -13.77
N ARG A 177 -7.86 31.13 -12.68
CA ARG A 177 -6.65 30.75 -11.96
C ARG A 177 -6.08 29.42 -12.41
N SER A 178 -6.93 28.51 -12.88
CA SER A 178 -6.54 27.18 -13.36
C SER A 178 -7.33 26.78 -14.60
N VAL A 179 -6.65 26.28 -15.63
CA VAL A 179 -7.27 25.82 -16.89
C VAL A 179 -6.62 24.53 -17.41
N VAL A 180 -7.44 23.66 -18.00
CA VAL A 180 -6.96 22.48 -18.74
C VAL A 180 -7.14 22.71 -20.24
N ILE A 181 -6.06 22.77 -21.01
CA ILE A 181 -6.09 23.08 -22.45
C ILE A 181 -5.81 21.80 -23.25
N PRO A 182 -6.76 21.32 -24.07
CA PRO A 182 -6.50 20.26 -25.05
C PRO A 182 -5.47 20.76 -26.08
N LEU A 183 -4.40 20.00 -26.30
CA LEU A 183 -3.30 20.46 -27.15
C LEU A 183 -3.73 20.72 -28.58
N SER A 184 -4.59 19.87 -29.15
CA SER A 184 -5.07 20.08 -30.53
C SER A 184 -6.01 21.30 -30.69
N ASP A 185 -6.28 22.01 -29.60
CA ASP A 185 -7.18 23.16 -29.56
C ASP A 185 -6.51 24.43 -29.00
N ILE A 186 -5.20 24.39 -28.79
CA ILE A 186 -4.45 25.44 -28.12
C ILE A 186 -4.48 26.77 -28.88
N SER A 187 -4.57 26.73 -30.20
CA SER A 187 -4.61 27.91 -31.08
C SER A 187 -5.71 28.89 -30.69
N ARG A 188 -6.90 28.42 -30.28
CA ARG A 188 -8.03 29.28 -29.84
C ARG A 188 -7.66 30.13 -28.63
N TYR A 189 -6.87 29.58 -27.70
CA TYR A 189 -6.52 30.21 -26.43
C TYR A 189 -5.53 31.38 -26.57
N PHE A 190 -4.80 31.50 -27.68
CA PHE A 190 -3.84 32.59 -27.88
C PHE A 190 -4.46 34.00 -27.84
N SER A 191 -5.73 34.11 -28.20
CA SER A 191 -6.51 35.36 -28.13
C SER A 191 -6.81 35.79 -26.69
N LEU A 192 -6.86 34.84 -25.74
CA LEU A 192 -7.15 35.08 -24.33
C LEU A 192 -5.92 35.42 -23.50
N VAL A 193 -4.70 35.18 -24.01
CA VAL A 193 -3.43 35.35 -23.28
C VAL A 193 -3.32 36.71 -22.59
N GLY A 194 -3.68 37.81 -23.27
CA GLY A 194 -3.65 39.15 -22.67
C GLY A 194 -4.67 39.39 -21.55
N ARG A 195 -5.73 38.57 -21.48
CA ARG A 195 -6.82 38.66 -20.50
C ARG A 195 -6.60 37.75 -19.28
N LEU A 196 -5.80 36.70 -19.39
CA LEU A 196 -5.54 35.70 -18.34
C LEU A 196 -4.61 36.21 -17.20
N LYS A 197 -5.02 37.30 -16.54
CA LYS A 197 -4.21 38.07 -15.56
C LYS A 197 -3.99 37.39 -14.21
N VAL A 198 -4.74 36.34 -13.90
CA VAL A 198 -4.64 35.60 -12.62
C VAL A 198 -4.34 34.11 -12.81
N LEU A 199 -3.99 33.71 -14.04
CA LEU A 199 -3.80 32.30 -14.41
C LEU A 199 -2.53 31.71 -13.81
N SER A 200 -2.68 30.99 -12.70
CA SER A 200 -1.59 30.38 -11.94
C SER A 200 -1.27 28.93 -12.30
N ASN A 201 -2.20 28.19 -12.91
CA ASN A 201 -2.01 26.78 -13.22
C ASN A 201 -2.56 26.42 -14.60
N ILE A 202 -1.75 25.74 -15.40
CA ILE A 202 -2.09 25.30 -16.75
C ILE A 202 -1.78 23.82 -16.87
N THR A 203 -2.77 23.05 -17.30
CA THR A 203 -2.58 21.64 -17.61
C THR A 203 -2.86 21.42 -19.09
N PHE A 204 -1.83 21.08 -19.85
CA PHE A 204 -1.97 20.67 -21.24
C PHE A 204 -2.31 19.20 -21.32
N PHE A 205 -3.34 18.86 -22.08
CA PHE A 205 -3.79 17.48 -22.24
C PHE A 205 -3.56 17.04 -23.68
N ILE A 206 -2.76 15.97 -23.87
CA ILE A 206 -2.62 15.30 -25.16
C ILE A 206 -3.89 14.51 -25.41
N ASP A 207 -4.78 15.12 -26.19
CA ASP A 207 -6.13 14.61 -26.39
C ASP A 207 -6.26 13.67 -27.59
N LEU A 208 -5.28 13.69 -28.49
CA LEU A 208 -5.17 12.78 -29.63
C LEU A 208 -4.21 11.63 -29.28
N GLN A 209 -4.74 10.40 -29.23
CA GLN A 209 -3.92 9.21 -29.03
C GLN A 209 -3.34 8.77 -30.37
N LEU A 210 -2.06 9.07 -30.62
CA LEU A 210 -1.42 8.83 -31.92
C LEU A 210 -0.33 7.75 -31.85
N GLN A 211 0.13 7.36 -30.66
CA GLN A 211 1.16 6.34 -30.50
C GLN A 211 0.58 4.93 -30.62
N LEU A 212 0.87 4.32 -31.77
CA LEU A 212 0.52 2.94 -32.10
C LEU A 212 1.68 1.98 -31.81
N HIS A 213 1.34 0.74 -31.44
CA HIS A 213 2.32 -0.33 -31.41
C HIS A 213 2.76 -0.69 -32.85
N ASN A 214 3.99 -1.15 -33.06
CA ASN A 214 4.48 -1.55 -34.40
C ASN A 214 3.54 -2.55 -35.10
N ARG A 215 2.92 -3.45 -34.32
CA ARG A 215 1.90 -4.41 -34.80
C ARG A 215 0.58 -3.75 -35.21
N GLU A 216 0.22 -2.63 -34.62
CA GLU A 216 -0.97 -1.86 -34.99
C GLU A 216 -0.68 -1.03 -36.23
N ARG A 217 0.48 -0.36 -36.28
CA ARG A 217 0.93 0.43 -37.44
C ARG A 217 1.02 -0.41 -38.72
N SER A 218 1.47 -1.67 -38.64
CA SER A 218 1.53 -2.55 -39.82
C SER A 218 0.16 -2.97 -40.38
N ARG A 219 -0.93 -2.76 -39.62
CA ARG A 219 -2.31 -3.04 -40.07
C ARG A 219 -2.96 -1.87 -40.80
N PHE A 220 -2.25 -0.75 -40.93
CA PHE A 220 -2.78 0.46 -41.55
C PHE A 220 -2.54 0.40 -43.06
N SER A 221 -3.55 0.79 -43.82
CA SER A 221 -3.42 1.06 -45.25
C SER A 221 -2.49 2.26 -45.49
N PRO A 222 -1.95 2.42 -46.70
CA PRO A 222 -1.11 3.57 -47.04
C PRO A 222 -1.77 4.94 -46.75
N GLN A 223 -3.08 5.06 -47.00
CA GLN A 223 -3.84 6.29 -46.72
C GLN A 223 -4.01 6.55 -45.22
N GLU A 224 -4.25 5.50 -44.42
CA GLU A 224 -4.32 5.60 -42.96
C GLU A 224 -2.95 5.98 -42.37
N LEU A 225 -1.85 5.47 -42.94
CA LEU A 225 -0.48 5.84 -42.56
C LEU A 225 -0.18 7.31 -42.90
N GLU A 226 -0.52 7.77 -44.10
CA GLU A 226 -0.35 9.17 -44.50
C GLU A 226 -1.16 10.10 -43.57
N THR A 227 -2.40 9.72 -43.24
CA THR A 227 -3.24 10.46 -42.30
C THR A 227 -2.62 10.50 -40.90
N LEU A 228 -2.08 9.37 -40.42
CA LEU A 228 -1.39 9.30 -39.14
C LEU A 228 -0.13 10.19 -39.12
N GLU A 229 0.64 10.21 -40.20
CA GLU A 229 1.84 11.04 -40.33
C GLU A 229 1.48 12.53 -40.28
N ARG A 230 0.44 12.97 -41.00
CA ARG A 230 -0.10 14.33 -40.89
C ARG A 230 -0.56 14.66 -39.47
N GLN A 231 -1.27 13.74 -38.80
CA GLN A 231 -1.68 13.94 -37.40
C GLN A 231 -0.48 14.06 -36.44
N LEU A 232 0.61 13.33 -36.69
CA LEU A 232 1.85 13.42 -35.91
C LEU A 232 2.56 14.76 -36.15
N GLU A 233 2.59 15.24 -37.39
CA GLU A 233 3.09 16.58 -37.73
C GLU A 233 2.24 17.68 -37.05
N ASP A 234 0.92 17.56 -37.10
CA ASP A 234 -0.01 18.47 -36.40
C ASP A 234 0.23 18.46 -34.89
N ARG A 235 0.46 17.29 -34.30
CA ARG A 235 0.82 17.18 -32.88
C ARG A 235 2.13 17.89 -32.57
N ALA A 236 3.15 17.78 -33.41
CA ALA A 236 4.39 18.52 -33.23
C ALA A 236 4.13 20.03 -33.25
N ARG A 237 3.34 20.52 -34.23
CA ARG A 237 2.92 21.94 -34.28
C ARG A 237 2.18 22.38 -33.02
N HIS A 238 1.24 21.59 -32.52
CA HIS A 238 0.52 21.90 -31.28
C HIS A 238 1.43 21.93 -30.03
N LEU A 239 2.48 21.09 -30.00
CA LEU A 239 3.48 21.11 -28.94
C LEU A 239 4.37 22.37 -29.01
N ASP A 240 4.73 22.83 -30.21
CA ASP A 240 5.40 24.12 -30.39
C ASP A 240 4.51 25.29 -29.93
N GLU A 241 3.22 25.24 -30.30
CA GLU A 241 2.22 26.21 -29.86
C GLU A 241 2.04 26.21 -28.33
N MET A 242 2.16 25.06 -27.67
CA MET A 242 2.17 24.95 -26.21
C MET A 242 3.29 25.77 -25.58
N ILE A 243 4.50 25.61 -26.08
CA ILE A 243 5.66 26.36 -25.60
C ILE A 243 5.43 27.87 -25.86
N ARG A 244 5.02 28.22 -27.08
CA ARG A 244 4.77 29.61 -27.48
C ARG A 244 3.66 30.27 -26.66
N PHE A 245 2.62 29.52 -26.31
CA PHE A 245 1.52 29.99 -25.47
C PHE A 245 2.03 30.43 -24.10
N VAL A 246 2.83 29.57 -23.45
CA VAL A 246 3.41 29.85 -22.12
C VAL A 246 4.40 31.01 -22.17
N GLN A 247 5.24 31.09 -23.21
CA GLN A 247 6.14 32.21 -23.43
C GLN A 247 5.38 33.54 -23.55
N LYS A 248 4.35 33.58 -24.39
CA LYS A 248 3.52 34.79 -24.60
C LYS A 248 2.80 35.18 -23.31
N LEU A 249 2.27 34.23 -22.57
CA LEU A 249 1.61 34.48 -21.29
C LEU A 249 2.55 35.09 -20.26
N ARG A 250 3.79 34.58 -20.17
CA ARG A 250 4.84 35.16 -19.31
C ARG A 250 5.25 36.57 -19.76
N GLN A 251 5.32 36.83 -21.06
CA GLN A 251 5.59 38.17 -21.59
C GLN A 251 4.48 39.16 -21.23
N CYS A 252 3.22 38.77 -21.36
CA CYS A 252 2.09 39.62 -21.02
C CYS A 252 1.93 39.83 -19.51
N HIS A 253 2.23 38.82 -18.70
CA HIS A 253 2.01 38.85 -17.25
C HIS A 253 3.23 38.34 -16.46
N PRO A 254 4.33 39.10 -16.39
CA PRO A 254 5.59 38.65 -15.79
C PRO A 254 5.51 38.41 -14.28
N HIS A 255 4.48 38.94 -13.60
CA HIS A 255 4.30 38.83 -12.16
C HIS A 255 3.47 37.63 -11.72
N ILE A 256 2.87 36.87 -12.65
CA ILE A 256 2.06 35.73 -12.29
C ILE A 256 2.97 34.53 -11.99
N HIS A 257 2.81 33.98 -10.78
CA HIS A 257 3.39 32.69 -10.43
C HIS A 257 2.60 31.59 -11.14
N MET A 258 3.15 31.13 -12.27
CA MET A 258 2.52 30.13 -13.11
C MET A 258 3.20 28.77 -12.95
N ALA A 259 2.40 27.73 -12.82
CA ALA A 259 2.75 26.34 -13.04
C ALA A 259 2.14 25.89 -14.38
N ALA A 260 2.89 25.16 -15.19
CA ALA A 260 2.37 24.51 -16.38
C ALA A 260 2.84 23.06 -16.43
N THR A 261 1.93 22.14 -16.74
CA THR A 261 2.22 20.71 -16.83
C THR A 261 1.58 20.13 -18.08
N CYS A 262 2.19 19.11 -18.66
CA CYS A 262 1.57 18.26 -19.67
C CYS A 262 1.56 16.82 -19.11
N PRO A 263 0.64 16.50 -18.17
CA PRO A 263 0.68 15.23 -17.46
C PRO A 263 0.59 14.04 -18.41
N ARG A 264 1.25 12.95 -18.03
CA ARG A 264 1.11 11.67 -18.71
C ARG A 264 -0.35 11.21 -18.60
N PRO A 265 -1.08 10.98 -19.70
CA PRO A 265 -2.37 10.33 -19.60
C PRO A 265 -2.19 8.93 -18.98
N GLY A 266 -3.21 8.44 -18.27
CA GLY A 266 -3.17 7.11 -17.64
C GLY A 266 -2.84 5.99 -18.63
N ASN A 267 -3.14 6.20 -19.92
CA ASN A 267 -2.74 5.34 -21.01
C ASN A 267 -1.27 5.63 -21.41
N ARG A 268 -0.35 4.71 -21.09
CA ARG A 268 1.12 4.91 -21.10
C ARG A 268 1.76 5.27 -22.44
N ARG A 269 0.99 5.33 -23.53
CA ARG A 269 1.53 5.49 -24.89
C ARG A 269 1.76 6.96 -25.22
N ASP A 270 0.72 7.79 -25.18
CA ASP A 270 0.83 9.19 -25.63
C ASP A 270 1.36 10.14 -24.57
N ILE A 271 2.68 10.19 -24.42
CA ILE A 271 3.37 11.08 -23.48
C ILE A 271 3.88 12.34 -24.22
N CYS A 272 3.95 13.48 -23.52
CA CYS A 272 4.64 14.67 -24.03
C CYS A 272 6.11 14.31 -24.23
N PRO A 273 6.67 14.41 -25.46
CA PRO A 273 8.06 14.06 -25.68
C PRO A 273 8.98 14.88 -24.76
N GLU A 274 10.03 14.25 -24.21
CA GLU A 274 10.84 14.83 -23.13
C GLU A 274 11.44 16.19 -23.52
N ASN A 275 11.87 16.36 -24.77
CA ASN A 275 12.41 17.62 -25.29
C ASN A 275 11.38 18.77 -25.28
N TYR A 276 10.09 18.50 -25.52
CA TYR A 276 9.04 19.52 -25.45
C TYR A 276 8.66 19.81 -24.00
N GLN A 277 8.65 18.78 -23.14
CA GLN A 277 8.43 18.94 -21.70
C GLN A 277 9.55 19.79 -21.07
N ASP A 278 10.82 19.53 -21.40
CA ASP A 278 11.97 20.32 -20.96
C ASP A 278 11.84 21.78 -21.40
N GLN A 279 11.52 22.03 -22.68
CA GLN A 279 11.32 23.39 -23.21
C GLN A 279 10.16 24.11 -22.52
N LEU A 280 9.03 23.43 -22.29
CA LEU A 280 7.90 23.97 -21.54
C LEU A 280 8.34 24.40 -20.13
N LEU A 281 9.06 23.54 -19.41
CA LEU A 281 9.53 23.82 -18.05
C LEU A 281 10.58 24.93 -18.02
N GLN A 282 11.44 25.03 -19.03
CA GLN A 282 12.41 26.13 -19.18
C GLN A 282 11.73 27.49 -19.36
N CYS A 283 10.52 27.52 -19.94
CA CYS A 283 9.74 28.75 -20.09
C CYS A 283 9.13 29.24 -18.77
N LEU A 284 8.98 28.37 -17.77
CA LEU A 284 8.42 28.71 -16.47
C LEU A 284 9.45 29.45 -15.58
N PRO A 285 8.99 30.34 -14.69
CA PRO A 285 9.86 30.95 -13.69
C PRO A 285 10.32 29.88 -12.66
N PRO A 286 11.44 30.11 -11.95
CA PRO A 286 11.78 29.29 -10.78
C PRO A 286 10.70 29.41 -9.70
N LEU A 287 10.64 28.43 -8.80
CA LEU A 287 9.70 28.48 -7.69
C LEU A 287 10.17 29.55 -6.69
N ASN A 288 9.29 30.50 -6.40
CA ASN A 288 9.61 31.60 -5.50
C ASN A 288 9.40 31.15 -4.05
N SER A 289 10.49 30.88 -3.32
CA SER A 289 10.48 30.49 -1.90
C SER A 289 9.53 29.32 -1.57
N PRO A 290 9.59 28.18 -2.28
CA PRO A 290 8.68 27.09 -2.04
C PRO A 290 8.90 26.48 -0.65
N SER A 291 7.82 26.36 0.14
CA SER A 291 7.86 25.59 1.38
C SER A 291 7.58 24.09 1.15
N ILE A 292 6.88 23.76 0.05
CA ILE A 292 6.48 22.40 -0.31
C ILE A 292 6.78 22.19 -1.80
N VAL A 293 7.57 21.16 -2.11
CA VAL A 293 7.68 20.60 -3.45
C VAL A 293 6.89 19.30 -3.47
N ASN A 294 5.87 19.22 -4.30
CA ASN A 294 4.99 18.07 -4.43
C ASN A 294 4.79 17.70 -5.90
N LYS A 295 3.92 16.73 -6.18
CA LYS A 295 3.62 16.28 -7.56
C LYS A 295 3.20 17.37 -8.54
N SER A 296 2.62 18.48 -8.07
CA SER A 296 2.13 19.55 -8.94
C SER A 296 3.23 20.49 -9.44
N ASN A 297 4.32 20.64 -8.69
CA ASN A 297 5.41 21.57 -9.01
C ASN A 297 6.79 20.87 -9.13
N TRP A 298 6.85 19.55 -8.93
CA TRP A 298 8.10 18.77 -8.98
C TRP A 298 8.87 18.93 -10.28
N LEU A 299 8.20 18.93 -11.43
CA LEU A 299 8.87 19.05 -12.73
C LEU A 299 9.46 20.45 -12.94
N GLN A 300 8.71 21.50 -12.55
CA GLN A 300 9.20 22.88 -12.59
C GLN A 300 10.39 23.07 -11.65
N PHE A 301 10.30 22.50 -10.45
CA PHE A 301 11.39 22.45 -9.49
C PHE A 301 12.64 21.80 -10.09
N ALA A 302 12.51 20.59 -10.63
CA ALA A 302 13.64 19.83 -11.18
C ALA A 302 14.34 20.58 -12.32
N ALA A 303 13.57 21.21 -13.22
CA ALA A 303 14.12 22.01 -14.32
C ALA A 303 14.82 23.30 -13.87
N LYS A 304 14.50 23.81 -12.67
CA LYS A 304 14.93 25.13 -12.16
C LYS A 304 15.60 25.05 -10.79
N VAL A 305 16.26 23.94 -10.48
CA VAL A 305 16.77 23.68 -9.12
C VAL A 305 17.95 24.58 -8.70
N GLN A 306 18.79 25.13 -9.61
CA GLN A 306 19.80 26.16 -9.20
C GLN A 306 19.13 27.49 -8.90
N GLU A 307 18.14 27.86 -9.72
CA GLU A 307 17.45 29.15 -9.64
C GLU A 307 16.47 29.22 -8.47
N THR A 308 16.00 28.07 -7.96
CA THR A 308 15.08 27.98 -6.83
C THR A 308 15.81 28.08 -5.49
N ASP A 309 15.33 28.95 -4.60
CA ASP A 309 15.79 29.00 -3.21
C ASP A 309 15.30 27.77 -2.43
N LEU A 310 16.24 26.87 -2.09
CA LEU A 310 15.96 25.60 -1.41
C LEU A 310 15.91 25.75 0.11
N SER A 311 16.39 26.86 0.67
CA SER A 311 16.56 27.04 2.12
C SER A 311 15.24 26.97 2.89
N ARG A 312 14.12 27.26 2.22
CA ARG A 312 12.77 27.31 2.79
C ARG A 312 11.94 26.03 2.60
N ILE A 313 12.46 25.06 1.85
CA ILE A 313 11.74 23.81 1.57
C ILE A 313 11.65 23.00 2.86
N LYS A 314 10.41 22.75 3.30
CA LYS A 314 10.10 21.91 4.46
C LYS A 314 9.65 20.51 4.07
N VAL A 315 8.95 20.38 2.94
CA VAL A 315 8.39 19.11 2.48
C VAL A 315 8.79 18.85 1.04
N LEU A 316 9.37 17.68 0.78
CA LEU A 316 9.63 17.14 -0.55
C LEU A 316 8.79 15.88 -0.74
N PHE A 317 7.84 15.89 -1.68
CA PHE A 317 6.96 14.77 -1.97
C PHE A 317 6.96 14.44 -3.47
N GLN A 318 7.47 13.28 -3.81
CA GLN A 318 7.55 12.75 -5.16
C GLN A 318 6.69 11.49 -5.23
N GLU A 319 5.59 11.54 -5.99
CA GLU A 319 4.73 10.37 -6.18
C GLU A 319 5.33 9.45 -7.26
N PRO A 320 5.72 8.19 -6.96
CA PRO A 320 6.07 7.21 -7.98
C PRO A 320 4.79 6.85 -8.78
N PRO A 321 4.84 6.53 -10.08
CA PRO A 321 5.96 6.49 -11.02
C PRO A 321 6.05 7.73 -11.92
N PHE A 322 5.51 8.87 -11.47
CA PHE A 322 5.12 9.97 -12.35
C PHE A 322 6.29 10.82 -12.88
N CYS A 323 7.50 10.60 -12.40
CA CYS A 323 8.68 11.32 -12.90
C CYS A 323 9.26 10.57 -14.11
N GLY A 324 9.43 11.26 -15.24
CA GLY A 324 10.27 10.76 -16.32
C GLY A 324 11.68 10.48 -15.82
N PHE A 325 12.28 9.36 -16.24
CA PHE A 325 13.65 9.00 -15.88
C PHE A 325 14.66 10.10 -16.25
N SER A 326 14.36 10.93 -17.24
CA SER A 326 15.14 12.10 -17.67
C SER A 326 15.36 13.13 -16.56
N HIS A 327 14.30 13.61 -15.90
CA HIS A 327 14.44 14.61 -14.83
C HIS A 327 15.13 14.05 -13.58
N VAL A 328 15.00 12.75 -13.34
CA VAL A 328 15.73 12.08 -12.27
C VAL A 328 17.24 12.08 -12.55
N LYS A 329 17.64 11.82 -13.80
CA LYS A 329 19.05 11.95 -14.22
C LYS A 329 19.56 13.39 -14.12
N GLN A 330 18.72 14.37 -14.46
CA GLN A 330 19.05 15.78 -14.23
C GLN A 330 19.27 16.00 -12.73
N LEU A 331 18.35 15.65 -11.82
CA LEU A 331 18.59 15.83 -10.37
C LEU A 331 19.85 15.12 -9.86
N ALA A 332 20.19 13.94 -10.40
CA ALA A 332 21.41 13.22 -10.06
C ALA A 332 22.68 14.00 -10.41
N GLN A 333 22.71 14.71 -11.53
CA GLN A 333 23.85 15.56 -11.91
C GLN A 333 24.06 16.75 -10.94
N TRP A 334 23.09 17.01 -10.06
CA TRP A 334 23.02 18.20 -9.20
C TRP A 334 23.02 17.79 -7.73
N GLU A 335 23.45 16.57 -7.44
CA GLU A 335 23.92 16.14 -6.12
C GLU A 335 24.99 17.16 -5.68
N PRO A 336 24.71 18.05 -4.70
CA PRO A 336 24.02 17.81 -3.43
C PRO A 336 22.86 18.79 -3.16
N PHE A 337 21.86 18.93 -4.05
CA PHE A 337 20.80 19.92 -3.84
C PHE A 337 20.07 19.78 -2.48
N LEU A 338 19.94 18.55 -1.95
CA LEU A 338 19.34 18.31 -0.63
C LEU A 338 20.10 18.99 0.51
N HIS A 339 21.42 19.17 0.40
CA HIS A 339 22.22 19.91 1.37
C HIS A 339 21.79 21.39 1.47
N ARG A 340 21.23 21.96 0.39
CA ARG A 340 20.68 23.33 0.38
C ARG A 340 19.28 23.43 1.04
N CYS A 341 18.62 22.30 1.30
CA CYS A 341 17.29 22.26 1.92
C CYS A 341 17.36 22.34 3.45
N CYS A 342 17.91 23.43 3.98
CA CYS A 342 18.21 23.56 5.42
C CYS A 342 16.97 23.51 6.33
N SER A 343 15.76 23.73 5.80
CA SER A 343 14.49 23.67 6.55
C SER A 343 13.74 22.34 6.37
N LEU A 344 14.36 21.32 5.74
CA LEU A 344 13.68 20.09 5.38
C LEU A 344 13.21 19.33 6.64
N ASP A 345 11.90 19.13 6.74
CA ASP A 345 11.21 18.47 7.85
C ASP A 345 10.67 17.09 7.43
N SER A 346 10.21 16.97 6.18
CA SER A 346 9.64 15.74 5.64
C SER A 346 10.08 15.48 4.19
N ILE A 347 10.41 14.22 3.90
CA ILE A 347 10.76 13.75 2.55
C ILE A 347 9.99 12.46 2.23
N ASP A 348 9.38 12.39 1.03
CA ASP A 348 8.84 11.19 0.40
C ASP A 348 9.36 11.17 -1.04
N ILE A 349 10.44 10.42 -1.31
CA ILE A 349 11.09 10.45 -2.63
C ILE A 349 11.40 9.06 -3.16
N TYR A 350 11.67 8.99 -4.46
CA TYR A 350 12.29 7.83 -5.09
C TYR A 350 13.79 8.07 -5.23
N THR A 351 14.63 7.24 -4.61
CA THR A 351 16.09 7.41 -4.71
C THR A 351 16.60 6.84 -6.02
N TRP A 352 17.42 7.62 -6.71
CA TRP A 352 18.07 7.25 -7.97
C TRP A 352 19.56 6.95 -7.81
N SER A 353 20.13 7.23 -6.64
CA SER A 353 21.54 7.07 -6.31
C SER A 353 21.67 6.55 -4.89
N GLU A 354 22.67 5.70 -4.65
CA GLU A 354 23.04 5.22 -3.32
C GLU A 354 23.71 6.29 -2.45
N ASP A 355 24.23 7.35 -3.08
CA ASP A 355 25.01 8.39 -2.40
C ASP A 355 24.19 9.66 -2.11
N LEU A 356 22.86 9.62 -2.32
CA LEU A 356 21.97 10.77 -2.16
C LEU A 356 22.06 11.45 -0.78
N PHE A 357 22.28 10.67 0.28
CA PHE A 357 22.42 11.14 1.66
C PHE A 357 23.86 11.08 2.19
N GLN A 358 24.84 10.74 1.34
CA GLN A 358 26.23 10.56 1.76
C GLN A 358 26.81 11.85 2.36
N TRP A 359 26.42 13.02 1.84
CA TRP A 359 26.84 14.32 2.36
C TRP A 359 26.45 14.50 3.83
N ALA A 360 25.22 14.14 4.21
CA ALA A 360 24.70 14.30 5.56
C ALA A 360 25.44 13.36 6.54
N ALA A 361 25.71 12.13 6.09
CA ALA A 361 26.50 11.19 6.86
C ALA A 361 27.95 11.69 7.07
N ASN A 362 28.56 12.29 6.05
CA ASN A 362 29.91 12.85 6.13
C ASN A 362 29.98 14.06 7.06
N GLU A 363 29.01 15.00 6.97
CA GLU A 363 28.92 16.13 7.90
C GLU A 363 28.81 15.67 9.35
N ARG A 364 27.99 14.65 9.62
CA ARG A 364 27.86 14.09 10.95
C ARG A 364 29.16 13.44 11.46
N ARG A 365 29.85 12.69 10.60
CA ARG A 365 31.14 12.07 10.93
C ARG A 365 32.17 13.15 11.26
N ASN A 366 32.27 14.19 10.44
CA ASN A 366 33.19 15.32 10.65
C ASN A 366 32.86 16.06 11.96
N ALA A 367 31.59 16.34 12.22
CA ALA A 367 31.16 16.98 13.46
C ALA A 367 31.53 16.14 14.70
N THR A 368 31.40 14.82 14.62
CA THR A 368 31.78 13.90 15.72
C THR A 368 33.30 13.93 15.96
N VAL A 369 34.10 13.95 14.88
CA VAL A 369 35.57 14.06 14.97
C VAL A 369 35.98 15.41 15.58
N GLU A 370 35.33 16.51 15.20
CA GLU A 370 35.59 17.83 15.75
C GLU A 370 35.24 17.93 17.25
N ILE A 371 34.09 17.37 17.66
CA ILE A 371 33.70 17.27 19.07
C ILE A 371 34.74 16.45 19.85
N ALA A 372 35.14 15.29 19.33
CA ALA A 372 36.14 14.44 19.98
C ALA A 372 37.51 15.13 20.10
N ALA A 373 37.84 16.02 19.16
CA ALA A 373 39.03 16.87 19.21
C ALA A 373 38.90 18.11 20.11
N GLY A 374 37.76 18.28 20.82
CA GLY A 374 37.51 19.41 21.70
C GLY A 374 37.29 20.75 20.99
N ARG A 375 37.04 20.75 19.67
CA ARG A 375 36.78 21.98 18.91
C ARG A 375 35.32 22.39 19.05
N LYS A 376 35.07 23.68 19.22
CA LYS A 376 33.70 24.22 19.21
C LYS A 376 33.15 24.12 17.79
N LEU A 377 32.04 23.41 17.62
CA LEU A 377 31.34 23.29 16.34
C LEU A 377 30.91 24.69 15.86
N THR A 378 31.50 25.14 14.76
CA THR A 378 31.04 26.32 14.00
C THR A 378 29.93 25.97 13.01
N MET A 379 29.53 24.69 12.95
CA MET A 379 28.58 24.17 11.98
C MET A 379 27.16 24.69 12.23
N SER A 380 26.44 24.95 11.14
CA SER A 380 25.00 25.18 11.15
C SER A 380 24.27 24.05 11.89
N PRO A 381 23.12 24.33 12.54
CA PRO A 381 22.32 23.28 13.16
C PRO A 381 21.98 22.18 12.13
N PRO A 382 21.92 20.91 12.55
CA PRO A 382 21.58 19.82 11.65
C PRO A 382 20.21 20.06 11.02
N VAL A 383 20.07 19.69 9.74
CA VAL A 383 18.81 19.80 9.01
C VAL A 383 17.72 19.07 9.80
N PRO A 384 16.55 19.69 10.03
CA PRO A 384 15.55 19.19 10.97
C PRO A 384 14.69 18.06 10.40
N LEU A 385 15.28 17.13 9.62
CA LEU A 385 14.51 16.08 8.95
C LEU A 385 13.94 15.11 10.00
N ARG A 386 12.61 15.09 10.12
CA ARG A 386 11.86 14.26 11.08
C ARG A 386 11.22 13.06 10.42
N LEU A 387 10.67 13.22 9.22
CA LEU A 387 9.91 12.18 8.53
C LEU A 387 10.55 11.85 7.18
N ALA A 388 10.98 10.61 7.01
CA ALA A 388 11.54 10.15 5.75
C ALA A 388 10.78 8.93 5.22
N LYS A 389 10.33 9.02 3.98
CA LYS A 389 9.79 7.93 3.19
C LYS A 389 10.60 7.79 1.91
N ILE A 390 11.24 6.65 1.74
CA ILE A 390 12.25 6.45 0.70
C ILE A 390 11.85 5.23 -0.12
N ASN A 391 11.62 5.45 -1.41
CA ASN A 391 11.39 4.39 -2.38
C ASN A 391 12.71 4.11 -3.09
N CYS A 392 13.39 3.05 -2.67
CA CYS A 392 14.67 2.62 -3.21
C CYS A 392 14.51 2.04 -4.62
N GLY A 393 15.51 2.34 -5.46
CA GLY A 393 15.58 1.81 -6.81
C GLY A 393 15.79 0.28 -6.84
N PRO A 394 15.47 -0.39 -7.96
CA PRO A 394 15.64 -1.83 -8.13
C PRO A 394 17.06 -2.35 -7.87
N GLN A 395 18.08 -1.52 -8.08
CA GLN A 395 19.49 -1.91 -7.92
C GLN A 395 20.05 -1.54 -6.55
N SER A 396 19.17 -1.17 -5.62
CA SER A 396 19.61 -0.61 -4.36
C SER A 396 20.14 -1.66 -3.40
N ASP A 397 21.29 -1.37 -2.80
CA ASP A 397 21.89 -2.21 -1.76
C ASP A 397 21.59 -1.71 -0.33
N GLY A 398 20.81 -0.63 -0.20
CA GLY A 398 20.40 -0.06 1.08
C GLY A 398 21.39 0.92 1.71
N ARG A 399 22.50 1.26 1.05
CA ARG A 399 23.51 2.19 1.59
C ARG A 399 22.95 3.57 1.89
N GLN A 400 22.04 4.08 1.07
CA GLN A 400 21.41 5.38 1.31
C GLN A 400 20.56 5.41 2.59
N VAL A 401 20.04 4.26 3.04
CA VAL A 401 19.32 4.14 4.31
C VAL A 401 20.27 4.37 5.49
N ASP A 402 21.46 3.77 5.44
CA ASP A 402 22.49 3.95 6.47
C ASP A 402 22.96 5.40 6.54
N ASP A 403 23.21 6.02 5.39
CA ASP A 403 23.64 7.42 5.36
C ASP A 403 22.56 8.38 5.88
N LEU A 404 21.28 8.12 5.58
CA LEU A 404 20.15 8.86 6.14
C LEU A 404 20.07 8.70 7.67
N MET A 405 20.17 7.47 8.18
CA MET A 405 20.14 7.22 9.63
C MET A 405 21.32 7.88 10.34
N ILE A 406 22.52 7.87 9.76
CA ILE A 406 23.69 8.52 10.34
C ILE A 406 23.51 10.04 10.34
N GLY A 407 23.21 10.61 9.16
CA GLY A 407 23.10 12.06 8.96
C GLY A 407 22.03 12.72 9.83
N PHE A 408 20.89 12.05 10.03
CA PHE A 408 19.72 12.62 10.73
C PHE A 408 19.41 11.93 12.07
N SER A 409 20.41 11.29 12.67
CA SER A 409 20.26 10.50 13.90
C SER A 409 19.62 11.23 15.09
N GLU A 410 19.77 12.55 15.16
CA GLU A 410 19.22 13.40 16.24
C GLU A 410 17.85 14.01 15.93
N THR A 411 17.38 13.93 14.69
CA THR A 411 16.14 14.61 14.25
C THR A 411 15.08 13.63 13.75
N LEU A 412 15.50 12.48 13.22
CA LEU A 412 14.62 11.52 12.57
C LEU A 412 13.67 10.83 13.56
N GLU A 413 12.37 10.97 13.33
CA GLU A 413 11.28 10.40 14.14
C GLU A 413 10.60 9.21 13.45
N SER A 414 10.45 9.28 12.13
CA SER A 414 9.84 8.21 11.33
C SER A 414 10.65 7.96 10.06
N LEU A 415 10.93 6.69 9.79
CA LEU A 415 11.61 6.25 8.57
C LEU A 415 10.85 5.07 7.95
N ASP A 416 10.38 5.24 6.72
CA ASP A 416 9.65 4.25 5.93
C ASP A 416 10.39 4.00 4.62
N ILE A 417 10.83 2.76 4.40
CA ILE A 417 11.65 2.40 3.25
C ILE A 417 10.91 1.32 2.47
N THR A 418 10.68 1.58 1.20
CA THR A 418 10.19 0.59 0.26
C THR A 418 11.28 0.34 -0.78
N SER A 419 11.54 -0.92 -1.10
CA SER A 419 12.38 -1.26 -2.25
C SER A 419 11.57 -2.05 -3.25
N HIS A 420 11.57 -1.62 -4.51
CA HIS A 420 10.82 -2.26 -5.58
C HIS A 420 11.77 -2.71 -6.68
N PHE A 421 12.07 -4.01 -6.72
CA PHE A 421 12.65 -4.62 -7.92
C PHE A 421 11.53 -5.11 -8.83
N GLN A 422 11.26 -4.36 -9.89
CA GLN A 422 10.50 -4.89 -11.02
C GLN A 422 11.44 -5.80 -11.80
N ARG A 423 11.40 -7.10 -11.52
CA ARG A 423 11.95 -8.08 -12.46
C ARG A 423 11.15 -7.89 -13.75
N ASP A 424 11.85 -7.75 -14.88
CA ASP A 424 11.18 -7.84 -16.16
C ASP A 424 10.40 -9.17 -16.16
N PRO A 425 9.06 -9.16 -16.28
CA PRO A 425 8.27 -10.39 -16.25
C PRO A 425 8.66 -11.37 -17.36
N TYR A 426 9.39 -10.89 -18.38
CA TYR A 426 9.92 -11.70 -19.48
C TYR A 426 11.39 -12.10 -19.31
N ALA A 427 12.11 -11.54 -18.33
CA ALA A 427 13.44 -12.05 -18.03
C ALA A 427 13.29 -13.51 -17.59
N PRO A 428 14.05 -14.45 -18.19
CA PRO A 428 14.04 -15.83 -17.72
C PRO A 428 14.34 -15.83 -16.23
N ALA A 429 13.84 -16.84 -15.52
CA ALA A 429 14.21 -17.08 -14.13
C ALA A 429 15.71 -17.37 -14.06
N SER A 430 16.53 -16.32 -14.13
CA SER A 430 17.96 -16.41 -13.95
C SER A 430 18.20 -16.88 -12.53
N ASN A 431 19.13 -17.82 -12.41
CA ASN A 431 19.63 -18.34 -11.14
C ASN A 431 20.53 -17.31 -10.42
N ASP A 432 20.59 -16.07 -10.91
CA ASP A 432 21.35 -15.02 -10.25
C ASP A 432 20.77 -14.81 -8.85
N PRO A 433 21.63 -14.76 -7.81
CA PRO A 433 21.18 -14.49 -6.47
C PRO A 433 20.46 -13.15 -6.45
N LEU A 434 19.33 -13.09 -5.74
CA LEU A 434 18.60 -11.85 -5.56
C LEU A 434 19.52 -10.80 -4.92
N PRO A 435 19.45 -9.53 -5.35
CA PRO A 435 20.26 -8.48 -4.76
C PRO A 435 19.99 -8.37 -3.25
N GLU A 436 21.07 -8.18 -2.49
CA GLU A 436 21.00 -7.98 -1.05
C GLU A 436 20.73 -6.50 -0.76
N PHE A 437 19.75 -6.25 0.11
CA PHE A 437 19.44 -4.93 0.66
C PHE A 437 19.91 -4.91 2.12
N LYS A 438 21.03 -4.24 2.38
CA LYS A 438 21.73 -4.24 3.68
C LYS A 438 21.40 -2.98 4.44
N VAL A 439 21.10 -3.14 5.73
CA VAL A 439 20.80 -2.03 6.64
C VAL A 439 21.58 -2.20 7.93
N GLY A 440 22.21 -1.13 8.36
CA GLY A 440 23.07 -1.05 9.54
C GLY A 440 24.51 -1.50 9.29
N SER A 441 24.84 -1.98 8.08
CA SER A 441 26.14 -2.60 7.78
C SER A 441 27.22 -1.57 7.45
N ARG A 442 26.85 -0.37 6.98
CA ARG A 442 27.80 0.67 6.57
C ARG A 442 28.16 1.56 7.75
N GLY A 443 29.46 1.68 8.04
CA GLY A 443 30.00 2.88 8.69
C GLY A 443 31.09 2.71 9.75
N GLY A 444 31.85 1.61 9.70
CA GLY A 444 32.99 1.41 10.60
C GLY A 444 32.57 1.60 12.07
N ASP A 445 33.47 2.14 12.90
CA ASP A 445 33.18 2.40 14.30
C ASP A 445 32.04 3.41 14.49
N VAL A 446 31.94 4.47 13.67
CA VAL A 446 30.99 5.58 13.92
C VAL A 446 29.53 5.14 13.81
N ALA A 447 29.19 4.28 12.83
CA ALA A 447 27.81 3.82 12.67
C ALA A 447 27.35 2.91 13.82
N ARG A 448 28.28 2.19 14.46
CA ARG A 448 27.96 1.32 15.60
C ARG A 448 27.50 2.11 16.83
N TYR A 449 27.97 3.35 16.99
CA TYR A 449 27.64 4.20 18.14
C TYR A 449 26.47 5.17 17.88
N CYS A 450 25.98 5.23 16.65
CA CYS A 450 24.93 6.17 16.28
C CYS A 450 23.55 5.68 16.74
N LYS A 451 23.10 6.18 17.90
CA LYS A 451 21.77 5.92 18.47
C LYS A 451 20.72 6.83 17.82
N LEU A 452 19.62 6.24 17.36
CA LEU A 452 18.46 6.93 16.79
C LEU A 452 17.46 7.25 17.91
N VAL A 453 17.83 8.16 18.81
CA VAL A 453 17.10 8.42 20.07
C VAL A 453 15.71 9.03 19.89
N ARG A 454 15.39 9.57 18.71
CA ARG A 454 14.07 10.10 18.39
C ARG A 454 13.24 9.19 17.48
N LEU A 455 13.84 8.15 16.90
CA LEU A 455 13.14 7.30 15.95
C LEU A 455 12.11 6.44 16.67
N THR A 456 10.84 6.78 16.52
CA THR A 456 9.70 6.04 17.09
C THR A 456 9.13 5.05 16.09
N ARG A 457 9.27 5.30 14.79
CA ARG A 457 8.74 4.45 13.72
C ARG A 457 9.82 4.08 12.70
N PHE A 458 10.02 2.78 12.51
CA PHE A 458 10.92 2.23 11.51
C PHE A 458 10.24 1.14 10.69
N THR A 459 10.09 1.38 9.40
CA THR A 459 9.48 0.45 8.44
C THR A 459 10.45 0.20 7.30
N ILE A 460 10.69 -1.07 6.98
CA ILE A 460 11.35 -1.51 5.74
C ILE A 460 10.49 -2.58 5.10
N SER A 461 10.18 -2.39 3.83
CA SER A 461 9.48 -3.35 2.99
C SER A 461 10.21 -3.51 1.67
N THR A 462 10.98 -4.58 1.51
CA THR A 462 11.64 -4.87 0.24
C THR A 462 10.85 -5.90 -0.58
N ARG A 463 10.67 -5.62 -1.86
CA ARG A 463 10.13 -6.57 -2.84
C ARG A 463 11.25 -7.10 -3.70
N ASN A 464 11.40 -8.43 -3.71
CA ASN A 464 12.42 -9.17 -4.44
C ASN A 464 13.88 -8.78 -4.11
N HIS A 465 14.15 -8.27 -2.89
CA HIS A 465 15.50 -8.15 -2.35
C HIS A 465 15.66 -8.98 -1.08
N PHE A 466 16.89 -9.41 -0.81
CA PHE A 466 17.22 -10.06 0.45
C PHE A 466 17.52 -9.00 1.52
N LEU A 467 16.59 -8.78 2.45
CA LEU A 467 16.80 -7.82 3.53
C LEU A 467 17.78 -8.41 4.57
N ARG A 468 18.99 -7.85 4.63
CA ARG A 468 19.96 -8.10 5.68
C ARG A 468 19.98 -6.93 6.65
N VAL A 469 19.87 -7.26 7.93
CA VAL A 469 19.95 -6.29 9.01
C VAL A 469 21.22 -6.59 9.80
N ASP A 470 22.00 -5.55 10.08
CA ASP A 470 23.21 -5.65 10.90
C ASP A 470 22.90 -6.23 12.27
N SER A 471 23.83 -7.01 12.81
CA SER A 471 23.64 -7.74 14.06
C SER A 471 23.34 -6.79 15.22
N PHE A 472 23.96 -5.60 15.26
CA PHE A 472 23.78 -4.62 16.34
C PHE A 472 22.67 -3.60 16.04
N PHE A 473 21.95 -3.75 14.93
CA PHE A 473 20.99 -2.76 14.46
C PHE A 473 19.94 -2.37 15.53
N LEU A 474 19.36 -3.35 16.23
CA LEU A 474 18.35 -3.09 17.26
C LEU A 474 18.87 -2.24 18.43
N HIS A 475 20.16 -2.35 18.77
CA HIS A 475 20.75 -1.58 19.88
C HIS A 475 20.78 -0.07 19.58
N ARG A 476 20.63 0.30 18.31
CA ARG A 476 20.58 1.69 17.83
C ARG A 476 19.18 2.30 17.95
N LEU A 477 18.16 1.52 18.30
CA LEU A 477 16.75 1.91 18.29
C LEU A 477 16.11 1.99 19.69
N PRO A 478 16.68 2.71 20.67
CA PRO A 478 16.19 2.68 22.06
C PRO A 478 14.77 3.25 22.23
N SER A 479 14.31 4.10 21.29
CA SER A 479 13.02 4.78 21.37
C SER A 479 11.95 4.23 20.43
N VAL A 480 12.25 3.16 19.68
CA VAL A 480 11.31 2.66 18.66
C VAL A 480 10.06 2.07 19.31
N GLU A 481 8.89 2.48 18.81
CA GLU A 481 7.57 2.01 19.23
C GLU A 481 6.97 1.10 18.15
N TYR A 482 7.27 1.38 16.88
CA TYR A 482 6.74 0.68 15.73
C TYR A 482 7.87 0.19 14.83
N LEU A 483 8.07 -1.14 14.79
CA LEU A 483 9.10 -1.80 14.00
C LEU A 483 8.47 -2.75 12.99
N VAL A 484 8.69 -2.50 11.70
CA VAL A 484 8.21 -3.34 10.61
C VAL A 484 9.35 -3.65 9.66
N LEU A 485 9.70 -4.92 9.54
CA LEU A 485 10.78 -5.38 8.67
C LEU A 485 10.26 -6.53 7.83
N LYS A 486 10.08 -6.27 6.54
CA LYS A 486 9.43 -7.19 5.62
C LYS A 486 10.29 -7.35 4.39
N HIS A 487 10.40 -8.58 3.94
CA HIS A 487 10.75 -8.83 2.56
C HIS A 487 9.94 -9.97 1.95
N THR A 488 9.68 -9.86 0.65
CA THR A 488 8.88 -10.84 -0.07
C THR A 488 9.80 -11.83 -0.79
N ARG A 489 10.07 -12.98 -0.15
CA ARG A 489 10.72 -14.13 -0.79
C ARG A 489 9.91 -15.38 -0.52
N GLU A 490 9.74 -16.19 -1.56
CA GLU A 490 8.93 -17.41 -1.50
C GLU A 490 9.68 -18.60 -0.91
N ARG A 491 11.01 -18.64 -1.04
CA ARG A 491 11.85 -19.78 -0.62
C ARG A 491 13.09 -19.29 0.12
N TYR A 492 13.50 -20.01 1.16
CA TYR A 492 14.68 -19.70 1.96
C TYR A 492 15.59 -20.90 2.01
N SER A 493 16.89 -20.68 1.85
CA SER A 493 17.90 -21.67 2.26
C SER A 493 18.39 -21.34 3.66
N VAL A 494 18.63 -22.36 4.48
CA VAL A 494 19.15 -22.21 5.84
C VAL A 494 20.50 -21.47 5.83
N ASN A 495 21.32 -21.74 4.82
CA ASN A 495 22.67 -21.19 4.66
C ASN A 495 22.69 -19.67 4.35
N GLU A 496 21.55 -19.10 3.93
CA GLU A 496 21.48 -17.68 3.58
C GLU A 496 21.15 -16.79 4.79
N ILE A 497 20.66 -17.38 5.89
CA ILE A 497 20.18 -16.67 7.07
C ILE A 497 21.38 -16.29 7.96
N ALA A 498 21.71 -15.00 7.96
CA ALA A 498 22.56 -14.44 9.01
C ALA A 498 21.69 -14.13 10.23
N CYS A 499 21.95 -14.79 11.36
CA CYS A 499 21.29 -14.47 12.62
C CYS A 499 21.66 -13.04 13.05
N TRP A 500 20.74 -12.33 13.69
CA TRP A 500 21.05 -11.07 14.36
C TRP A 500 22.03 -11.33 15.52
N SER A 501 22.59 -10.26 16.11
CA SER A 501 23.62 -10.37 17.14
C SER A 501 23.30 -11.46 18.17
N PRO A 502 24.31 -12.17 18.70
CA PRO A 502 24.11 -13.06 19.84
C PRO A 502 23.53 -12.33 21.07
N THR A 503 23.56 -11.00 21.09
CA THR A 503 22.97 -10.20 22.16
C THR A 503 21.54 -9.76 21.82
N PRO A 504 20.57 -9.96 22.72
CA PRO A 504 19.19 -9.50 22.52
C PRO A 504 19.10 -7.97 22.45
N GLY A 505 18.20 -7.47 21.61
CA GLY A 505 17.91 -6.03 21.56
C GLY A 505 17.16 -5.56 22.80
N ILE A 506 17.45 -4.35 23.28
CA ILE A 506 16.74 -3.72 24.40
C ILE A 506 15.79 -2.66 23.82
N LEU A 507 14.51 -3.00 23.68
CA LEU A 507 13.49 -2.18 23.02
C LEU A 507 12.31 -1.88 23.97
N PRO A 508 12.52 -1.12 25.06
CA PRO A 508 11.56 -0.99 26.16
C PRO A 508 10.26 -0.30 25.76
N ARG A 509 10.28 0.51 24.69
CA ARG A 509 9.12 1.26 24.18
C ARG A 509 8.39 0.54 23.05
N LEU A 510 8.84 -0.63 22.62
CA LEU A 510 8.24 -1.31 21.47
C LEU A 510 6.79 -1.72 21.76
N VAL A 511 5.88 -1.24 20.93
CA VAL A 511 4.43 -1.51 21.00
C VAL A 511 3.99 -2.43 19.86
N HIS A 512 4.60 -2.27 18.68
CA HIS A 512 4.22 -3.01 17.48
C HIS A 512 5.47 -3.57 16.79
N ILE A 513 5.47 -4.88 16.57
CA ILE A 513 6.50 -5.56 15.80
C ILE A 513 5.88 -6.41 14.69
N ASN A 514 6.39 -6.26 13.47
CA ASN A 514 5.99 -7.05 12.32
C ASN A 514 7.23 -7.47 11.53
N LEU A 515 7.62 -8.73 11.67
CA LEU A 515 8.77 -9.30 10.99
C LEU A 515 8.28 -10.33 9.99
N GLU A 516 8.61 -10.14 8.72
CA GLU A 516 8.26 -11.05 7.66
C GLU A 516 9.48 -11.41 6.80
N GLY A 517 9.74 -12.71 6.67
CA GLY A 517 10.86 -13.30 5.95
C GLY A 517 12.16 -13.38 6.76
N THR A 518 13.30 -12.98 6.20
CA THR A 518 14.60 -13.02 6.86
C THR A 518 14.65 -12.27 8.16
N PRO A 519 14.04 -11.07 8.32
CA PRO A 519 13.99 -10.41 9.63
C PRO A 519 13.31 -11.27 10.69
N ALA A 520 12.29 -12.05 10.32
CA ALA A 520 11.61 -12.93 11.27
C ALA A 520 12.50 -14.11 11.69
N ILE A 521 13.22 -14.71 10.73
CA ILE A 521 14.04 -15.91 10.99
C ILE A 521 15.32 -15.54 11.75
N SER A 522 15.91 -14.39 11.43
CA SER A 522 17.16 -13.91 12.04
C SER A 522 16.96 -13.19 13.37
N PHE A 523 15.71 -12.89 13.75
CA PHE A 523 15.38 -12.21 14.99
C PHE A 523 15.86 -12.99 16.23
N HIS A 524 16.47 -12.29 17.19
CA HIS A 524 16.84 -12.88 18.47
C HIS A 524 15.62 -12.91 19.41
N PRO A 525 15.06 -14.09 19.78
CA PRO A 525 13.80 -14.19 20.51
C PRO A 525 13.84 -13.53 21.90
N ASP A 526 14.99 -13.52 22.59
CA ASP A 526 15.10 -12.87 23.91
C ASP A 526 14.97 -11.35 23.88
N THR A 527 14.98 -10.73 22.70
CA THR A 527 14.57 -9.33 22.54
C THR A 527 13.15 -9.13 23.09
N LEU A 528 12.27 -10.13 22.98
CA LEU A 528 10.88 -10.05 23.47
C LEU A 528 10.76 -9.98 25.01
N HIS A 529 11.76 -10.48 25.75
CA HIS A 529 11.83 -10.29 27.21
C HIS A 529 12.04 -8.83 27.60
N HIS A 530 12.60 -8.03 26.68
CA HIS A 530 12.90 -6.62 26.89
C HIS A 530 11.84 -5.69 26.26
N THR A 531 10.67 -6.23 25.86
CA THR A 531 9.57 -5.48 25.23
C THR A 531 8.27 -5.57 26.05
N PRO A 532 8.21 -5.06 27.29
CA PRO A 532 7.03 -5.20 28.17
C PRO A 532 5.79 -4.46 27.65
N ASN A 533 5.98 -3.52 26.71
CA ASN A 533 4.92 -2.71 26.13
C ASN A 533 4.32 -3.28 24.84
N LEU A 534 4.72 -4.48 24.43
CA LEU A 534 4.31 -5.06 23.17
C LEU A 534 2.81 -5.39 23.15
N VAL A 535 2.09 -4.80 22.20
CA VAL A 535 0.64 -4.98 21.98
C VAL A 535 0.37 -5.81 20.72
N TYR A 536 1.23 -5.72 19.70
CA TYR A 536 1.07 -6.44 18.44
C TYR A 536 2.38 -7.15 18.06
N LEU A 537 2.31 -8.46 17.84
CA LEU A 537 3.41 -9.30 17.37
C LEU A 537 2.99 -10.06 16.11
N LYS A 538 3.67 -9.79 15.00
CA LYS A 538 3.58 -10.59 13.79
C LYS A 538 4.93 -11.17 13.39
N LEU A 539 4.97 -12.49 13.22
CA LEU A 539 6.14 -13.24 12.73
C LEU A 539 5.70 -14.15 11.59
N GLY A 540 6.42 -14.13 10.48
CA GLY A 540 6.03 -14.99 9.36
C GLY A 540 6.99 -15.00 8.21
N LEU A 541 6.70 -15.83 7.22
CA LEU A 541 7.24 -15.70 5.87
C LEU A 541 6.09 -15.21 4.97
N LEU A 542 6.33 -14.14 4.22
CA LEU A 542 5.32 -13.49 3.39
C LEU A 542 5.07 -14.34 2.14
N SER A 543 3.81 -14.61 1.80
CA SER A 543 3.47 -15.11 0.47
C SER A 543 2.98 -13.99 -0.42
N ALA A 544 3.72 -13.67 -1.46
CA ALA A 544 3.47 -12.50 -2.30
C ALA A 544 2.36 -12.73 -3.34
N ILE A 545 2.09 -13.99 -3.69
CA ILE A 545 1.29 -14.35 -4.87
C ILE A 545 0.29 -15.47 -4.57
N THR A 546 0.61 -16.39 -3.66
CA THR A 546 -0.25 -17.52 -3.34
C THR A 546 -0.76 -17.41 -1.90
N SER A 547 -1.87 -18.08 -1.57
CA SER A 547 -2.29 -18.24 -0.17
C SER A 547 -1.38 -19.21 0.61
N HIS A 548 -0.31 -19.72 -0.03
CA HIS A 548 0.55 -20.75 0.52
C HIS A 548 1.85 -20.17 1.06
N ILE A 549 2.29 -20.67 2.20
CA ILE A 549 3.50 -20.27 2.91
C ILE A 549 4.52 -21.41 2.88
N PHE A 550 5.79 -21.06 2.81
CA PHE A 550 6.89 -22.02 2.88
C PHE A 550 7.12 -22.47 4.32
N ILE A 551 7.29 -23.77 4.58
CA ILE A 551 7.77 -24.32 5.85
C ILE A 551 8.88 -25.31 5.48
N PRO A 552 10.09 -25.23 6.06
CA PRO A 552 11.12 -26.24 5.82
C PRO A 552 10.64 -27.65 6.21
N HIS A 553 11.18 -28.70 5.58
CA HIS A 553 10.86 -30.07 5.98
C HIS A 553 11.17 -30.31 7.46
N ALA A 554 10.40 -31.20 8.11
CA ALA A 554 10.53 -31.42 9.56
C ALA A 554 11.95 -31.86 9.97
N GLY A 555 12.65 -32.66 9.14
CA GLY A 555 14.04 -33.05 9.39
C GLY A 555 14.97 -31.83 9.56
N ASP A 556 14.86 -30.85 8.67
CA ASP A 556 15.64 -29.60 8.72
C ASP A 556 15.30 -28.72 9.95
N LEU A 557 14.17 -28.98 10.59
CA LEU A 557 13.69 -28.24 11.76
C LEU A 557 14.17 -28.83 13.09
N ASP A 558 14.48 -30.12 13.12
CA ASP A 558 14.79 -30.90 14.33
C ASP A 558 16.30 -31.21 14.47
N ASP A 559 17.05 -31.29 13.37
CA ASP A 559 18.48 -31.70 13.33
C ASP A 559 19.50 -30.72 13.95
N VAL A 560 19.07 -29.59 14.53
CA VAL A 560 20.00 -28.49 14.89
C VAL A 560 20.39 -28.46 16.39
N GLY A 561 19.99 -29.44 17.19
CA GLY A 561 20.14 -29.33 18.66
C GLY A 561 20.53 -30.58 19.44
N GLN A 562 20.75 -31.73 18.79
CA GLN A 562 21.42 -32.84 19.46
C GLN A 562 22.92 -32.64 19.29
N GLU A 563 23.48 -31.71 20.07
CA GLU A 563 24.87 -31.88 20.47
C GLU A 563 24.90 -33.22 21.21
N GLU A 564 25.41 -34.25 20.54
CA GLU A 564 25.68 -35.53 21.18
C GLU A 564 26.51 -35.19 22.42
N ASP A 565 25.90 -35.35 23.61
CA ASP A 565 26.59 -35.40 24.90
C ASP A 565 27.55 -36.60 24.83
N GLY A 566 28.62 -36.42 24.06
CA GLY A 566 29.68 -37.37 23.82
C GLY A 566 30.50 -37.46 25.09
N ALA A 567 29.97 -38.22 26.04
CA ALA A 567 30.67 -38.63 27.22
C ALA A 567 31.94 -39.39 26.80
N GLY A 568 33.10 -38.72 26.92
CA GLY A 568 34.38 -39.40 27.11
C GLY A 568 35.32 -39.50 25.91
N SER A 569 35.73 -38.38 25.31
CA SER A 569 37.00 -38.33 24.57
C SER A 569 38.03 -37.47 25.31
N PRO A 570 39.09 -38.08 25.87
CA PRO A 570 40.08 -37.34 26.67
C PRO A 570 41.07 -36.54 25.78
N ALA A 571 41.19 -35.25 26.11
CA ALA A 571 42.37 -34.41 25.95
C ALA A 571 43.01 -34.30 24.55
N SER A 572 42.34 -33.58 23.64
CA SER A 572 43.04 -32.88 22.55
C SER A 572 42.92 -31.36 22.78
N MET A 573 44.03 -30.63 22.58
CA MET A 573 44.15 -29.22 22.93
C MET A 573 43.07 -28.36 22.22
N PRO A 574 42.48 -27.37 22.93
CA PRO A 574 41.42 -26.53 22.38
C PRO A 574 42.00 -25.59 21.32
N MET A 575 41.91 -25.99 20.06
CA MET A 575 41.88 -25.01 18.97
C MET A 575 40.60 -24.19 19.14
N PRO A 576 40.63 -22.86 18.98
CA PRO A 576 39.42 -22.05 18.88
C PRO A 576 38.72 -22.41 17.57
N THR A 577 38.05 -23.56 17.56
CA THR A 577 37.03 -23.89 16.56
C THR A 577 35.95 -22.86 16.76
N THR A 578 35.91 -21.89 15.85
CA THR A 578 34.82 -20.92 15.71
C THR A 578 33.55 -21.73 15.47
N GLN A 579 32.91 -22.19 16.53
CA GLN A 579 31.66 -22.93 16.43
C GLN A 579 30.69 -22.04 15.66
N PRO A 580 30.03 -22.60 14.61
CA PRO A 580 29.05 -21.85 13.87
C PRO A 580 28.01 -21.30 14.86
N PRO A 581 27.61 -20.03 14.73
CA PRO A 581 26.68 -19.41 15.67
C PRO A 581 25.44 -20.30 15.82
N THR A 582 25.19 -20.74 17.06
CA THR A 582 24.06 -21.59 17.40
C THR A 582 22.77 -20.90 16.97
N LYS A 583 21.97 -21.60 16.18
CA LYS A 583 20.72 -21.09 15.61
C LYS A 583 19.78 -20.69 16.76
N SER A 584 19.15 -19.52 16.67
CA SER A 584 18.24 -19.05 17.72
C SER A 584 17.05 -20.00 17.88
N ILE A 585 16.95 -20.62 19.06
CA ILE A 585 15.83 -21.50 19.40
C ILE A 585 14.71 -20.62 19.97
N TRP A 586 13.55 -20.63 19.32
CA TRP A 586 12.35 -19.96 19.82
C TRP A 586 11.86 -20.66 21.09
N SER A 587 12.09 -20.03 22.24
CA SER A 587 11.83 -20.58 23.58
C SER A 587 10.36 -20.46 24.03
N TRP A 588 9.56 -19.59 23.40
CA TRP A 588 8.13 -19.37 23.66
C TRP A 588 7.78 -19.15 25.15
N ASN A 589 8.72 -18.62 25.96
CA ASN A 589 8.58 -18.46 27.40
C ASN A 589 8.39 -16.98 27.84
N TRP A 590 8.06 -16.11 26.88
CA TRP A 590 7.99 -14.66 27.06
C TRP A 590 6.82 -14.19 27.90
N GLU A 591 7.00 -13.11 28.66
CA GLU A 591 5.96 -12.47 29.46
C GLU A 591 5.37 -11.24 28.79
N LEU A 592 4.56 -11.47 27.74
CA LEU A 592 3.98 -10.41 26.93
C LEU A 592 2.59 -10.02 27.45
N ARG A 593 2.53 -9.48 28.66
CA ARG A 593 1.26 -9.21 29.38
C ARG A 593 0.33 -8.24 28.65
N LYS A 594 0.84 -7.34 27.82
CA LYS A 594 0.04 -6.36 27.05
C LYS A 594 -0.32 -6.82 25.64
N LEU A 595 0.12 -8.01 25.22
CA LEU A 595 -0.07 -8.49 23.86
C LEU A 595 -1.56 -8.69 23.58
N GLY A 596 -2.10 -7.89 22.67
CA GLY A 596 -3.49 -7.96 22.21
C GLY A 596 -3.66 -8.72 20.89
N THR A 597 -2.62 -8.79 20.06
CA THR A 597 -2.67 -9.49 18.78
C THR A 597 -1.39 -10.27 18.52
N LEU A 598 -1.54 -11.55 18.22
CA LEU A 598 -0.47 -12.47 17.85
C LEU A 598 -0.79 -13.10 16.49
N GLU A 599 0.02 -12.78 15.48
CA GLU A 599 -0.06 -13.35 14.14
C GLU A 599 1.22 -14.14 13.84
N LEU A 600 1.09 -15.45 13.73
CA LEU A 600 2.19 -16.34 13.37
C LEU A 600 1.88 -17.01 12.04
N ASN A 601 2.84 -16.99 11.13
CA ASN A 601 2.77 -17.72 9.87
C ASN A 601 3.97 -18.67 9.72
N SER A 602 3.86 -19.64 8.82
CA SER A 602 4.98 -20.50 8.43
C SER A 602 5.52 -21.30 9.63
N VAL A 603 6.85 -21.49 9.72
CA VAL A 603 7.55 -22.23 10.76
C VAL A 603 7.23 -21.72 12.16
N PHE A 604 6.93 -20.42 12.32
CA PHE A 604 6.57 -19.83 13.61
C PHE A 604 5.22 -20.33 14.09
N ALA A 605 4.24 -20.44 13.19
CA ALA A 605 2.96 -21.03 13.51
C ALA A 605 3.09 -22.54 13.75
N TYR A 606 3.87 -23.24 12.92
CA TYR A 606 4.08 -24.68 13.04
C TYR A 606 4.76 -25.09 14.36
N LYS A 607 5.74 -24.29 14.82
CA LYS A 607 6.44 -24.49 16.09
C LYS A 607 5.76 -23.83 17.30
N PHE A 608 4.63 -23.15 17.09
CA PHE A 608 3.92 -22.46 18.17
C PHE A 608 3.50 -23.43 19.27
N ARG A 609 3.70 -23.02 20.53
CA ARG A 609 3.27 -23.77 21.72
C ARG A 609 2.21 -22.97 22.46
N PHE A 610 1.03 -23.57 22.68
CA PHE A 610 -0.08 -22.90 23.38
C PHE A 610 0.27 -22.54 24.83
N ARG A 611 1.31 -23.15 25.41
CA ARG A 611 1.87 -22.74 26.72
C ARG A 611 2.27 -21.27 26.81
N LEU A 612 2.61 -20.62 25.69
CA LEU A 612 2.87 -19.18 25.68
C LEU A 612 1.67 -18.36 26.17
N LEU A 613 0.45 -18.86 25.94
CA LEU A 613 -0.79 -18.13 26.21
C LEU A 613 -1.01 -17.88 27.71
N GLU A 614 -0.42 -18.69 28.59
CA GLU A 614 -0.40 -18.46 30.05
C GLU A 614 0.14 -17.07 30.41
N LYS A 615 1.09 -16.58 29.62
CA LYS A 615 1.80 -15.33 29.85
C LYS A 615 1.27 -14.17 28.99
N THR A 616 0.15 -14.35 28.27
CA THR A 616 -0.48 -13.32 27.41
C THR A 616 -1.98 -13.14 27.72
N PRO A 617 -2.35 -12.75 28.95
CA PRO A 617 -3.76 -12.69 29.38
C PRO A 617 -4.61 -11.67 28.62
N ASN A 618 -4.00 -10.67 27.99
CA ASN A 618 -4.71 -9.63 27.23
C ASN A 618 -4.91 -9.95 25.74
N LEU A 619 -4.61 -11.17 25.32
CA LEU A 619 -4.69 -11.55 23.91
C LEU A 619 -6.13 -11.54 23.42
N ARG A 620 -6.42 -10.72 22.39
CA ARG A 620 -7.73 -10.60 21.75
C ARG A 620 -7.82 -11.31 20.41
N MET A 621 -6.69 -11.45 19.72
CA MET A 621 -6.60 -12.09 18.42
C MET A 621 -5.40 -13.02 18.35
N LEU A 622 -5.66 -14.28 18.00
CA LEU A 622 -4.66 -15.29 17.70
C LEU A 622 -4.84 -15.75 16.25
N ALA A 623 -3.84 -15.54 15.41
CA ALA A 623 -3.83 -16.05 14.04
C ALA A 623 -2.62 -16.95 13.82
N LEU A 624 -2.87 -18.20 13.44
CA LEU A 624 -1.88 -19.23 13.16
C LEU A 624 -2.08 -19.72 11.72
N ASN A 625 -1.05 -19.59 10.89
CA ASN A 625 -1.11 -20.05 9.51
C ASN A 625 0.04 -21.01 9.20
N ILE A 626 -0.29 -22.24 8.84
CA ILE A 626 0.62 -23.29 8.34
C ILE A 626 0.22 -23.78 6.93
N ASN A 627 -0.61 -23.02 6.20
CA ASN A 627 -1.12 -23.42 4.88
C ASN A 627 0.01 -23.50 3.84
N THR A 628 0.55 -24.68 3.59
CA THR A 628 1.58 -24.89 2.54
C THR A 628 0.96 -25.32 1.22
N GLN A 629 1.71 -25.24 0.12
CA GLN A 629 1.19 -25.63 -1.21
C GLN A 629 0.93 -27.15 -1.29
N GLU A 630 1.78 -27.94 -0.65
CA GLU A 630 1.79 -29.41 -0.76
C GLU A 630 1.20 -30.12 0.48
N ARG A 631 0.74 -29.36 1.49
CA ARG A 631 0.16 -29.91 2.73
C ARG A 631 1.05 -30.87 3.50
N GLN A 632 2.36 -30.73 3.33
CA GLN A 632 3.35 -31.64 3.89
C GLN A 632 3.62 -31.45 5.38
N HIS A 633 3.02 -30.45 6.01
CA HIS A 633 3.31 -30.08 7.40
C HIS A 633 2.06 -30.16 8.28
N PRO A 634 1.42 -31.34 8.40
CA PRO A 634 0.30 -31.48 9.30
C PRO A 634 0.76 -31.26 10.75
N ARG A 635 0.01 -30.47 11.51
CA ARG A 635 0.28 -30.22 12.92
C ARG A 635 -0.88 -30.70 13.78
N THR A 636 -0.65 -31.78 14.53
CA THR A 636 -1.63 -32.27 15.51
C THR A 636 -1.48 -31.52 16.81
N ILE A 637 -2.59 -30.96 17.31
CA ILE A 637 -2.69 -30.38 18.65
C ILE A 637 -3.37 -31.42 19.54
N ARG A 638 -2.68 -31.82 20.60
CA ARG A 638 -3.15 -32.77 21.62
C ARG A 638 -3.56 -32.01 22.87
N LEU A 639 -4.29 -32.67 23.77
CA LEU A 639 -4.67 -32.09 25.07
C LEU A 639 -3.45 -31.65 25.89
N CYS A 640 -2.34 -32.40 25.85
CA CYS A 640 -1.11 -32.04 26.56
C CYS A 640 -0.35 -30.83 25.96
N ASP A 641 -0.71 -30.39 24.75
CA ASP A 641 -0.19 -29.15 24.16
C ASP A 641 -0.90 -27.92 24.72
N LEU A 642 -2.11 -28.09 25.28
CA LEU A 642 -2.88 -27.03 25.90
C LEU A 642 -2.28 -26.68 27.27
N PRO A 643 -2.14 -25.39 27.60
CA PRO A 643 -1.61 -24.95 28.88
C PRO A 643 -2.48 -25.40 30.04
N LEU A 644 -1.84 -26.03 31.01
CA LEU A 644 -2.37 -26.30 32.34
C LEU A 644 -1.92 -25.16 33.26
N VAL A 645 -2.82 -24.68 34.12
CA VAL A 645 -2.49 -23.75 35.21
C VAL A 645 -1.51 -24.49 36.10
N SER A 646 -0.27 -23.99 36.16
CA SER A 646 0.72 -24.52 37.09
C SER A 646 0.25 -24.17 38.50
N ASN A 647 -0.57 -25.04 39.11
CA ASN A 647 -0.86 -24.96 40.53
C ASN A 647 0.51 -25.01 41.21
N SER A 648 0.88 -23.89 41.82
CA SER A 648 2.17 -23.60 42.47
C SER A 648 2.40 -24.58 43.61
N THR A 649 2.60 -25.84 43.26
CA THR A 649 2.82 -26.94 44.18
C THR A 649 4.30 -26.90 44.41
N THR A 650 4.66 -26.28 45.52
CA THR A 650 5.91 -26.42 46.24
C THR A 650 6.54 -27.77 45.87
N ALA A 651 7.60 -27.74 45.06
CA ALA A 651 8.29 -28.95 44.66
C ALA A 651 8.88 -29.61 45.92
N ILE A 652 8.12 -30.52 46.53
CA ILE A 652 8.63 -31.43 47.55
C ILE A 652 9.41 -32.47 46.77
N THR A 653 10.73 -32.30 46.78
CA THR A 653 11.72 -33.25 46.27
C THR A 653 11.61 -34.57 47.07
N LEU A 654 10.69 -35.45 46.69
CA LEU A 654 10.70 -36.84 47.16
C LEU A 654 11.68 -37.63 46.29
N VAL A 655 12.94 -37.62 46.74
CA VAL A 655 13.93 -38.64 46.40
C VAL A 655 13.43 -39.96 46.97
N SER A 656 12.78 -40.76 46.13
CA SER A 656 12.44 -42.15 46.46
C SER A 656 13.17 -43.06 45.49
N SER A 657 14.36 -43.49 45.89
CA SER A 657 15.09 -44.59 45.28
C SER A 657 14.23 -45.86 45.34
N PRO A 658 14.12 -46.65 44.26
CA PRO A 658 13.39 -47.91 44.33
C PRO A 658 14.21 -48.93 45.15
N PRO A 659 13.62 -49.62 46.13
CA PRO A 659 14.27 -50.76 46.75
C PRO A 659 14.32 -51.92 45.75
N THR A 660 15.52 -52.46 45.55
CA THR A 660 15.78 -53.66 44.79
C THR A 660 15.11 -54.85 45.49
N VAL A 661 13.97 -55.32 44.98
CA VAL A 661 13.32 -56.55 45.45
C VAL A 661 13.70 -57.67 44.48
N THR A 662 14.48 -58.62 44.98
CA THR A 662 14.84 -59.88 44.31
C THR A 662 13.62 -60.81 44.35
N VAL A 663 13.00 -61.07 43.20
CA VAL A 663 11.84 -61.97 43.07
C VAL A 663 12.32 -63.36 42.64
N THR A 664 11.98 -64.37 43.44
CA THR A 664 12.19 -65.80 43.17
C THR A 664 11.11 -66.32 42.20
N PRO A 665 11.45 -67.12 41.18
CA PRO A 665 10.49 -67.58 40.18
C PRO A 665 9.94 -68.96 40.55
N GLN A 666 8.72 -69.04 41.08
CA GLN A 666 7.90 -70.27 40.99
C GLN A 666 6.44 -69.96 41.38
N LEU A 667 5.51 -70.36 40.51
CA LEU A 667 4.04 -70.19 40.55
C LEU A 667 3.47 -68.79 40.27
N GLN A 668 3.43 -68.38 39.00
CA GLN A 668 2.54 -67.27 38.59
C GLN A 668 2.16 -67.31 37.10
N GLU A 669 1.38 -68.30 36.66
CA GLU A 669 0.79 -68.31 35.29
C GLU A 669 -0.75 -68.22 35.28
N GLN A 670 -1.41 -68.10 36.43
CA GLN A 670 -2.89 -68.00 36.49
C GLN A 670 -3.45 -66.72 37.14
N ASN A 671 -2.60 -65.77 37.52
CA ASN A 671 -3.03 -64.48 38.12
C ASN A 671 -2.57 -63.22 37.34
N GLU A 672 -1.82 -63.37 36.24
CA GLU A 672 -1.36 -62.21 35.46
C GLU A 672 -2.50 -61.49 34.72
N SER A 673 -3.54 -62.20 34.25
CA SER A 673 -4.65 -61.56 33.52
C SER A 673 -5.52 -60.66 34.40
N ALA A 674 -5.71 -61.02 35.67
CA ALA A 674 -6.51 -60.23 36.62
C ALA A 674 -5.74 -59.00 37.17
N ILE A 675 -4.41 -59.12 37.29
CA ILE A 675 -3.55 -58.02 37.71
C ILE A 675 -3.38 -57.02 36.56
N ASP A 676 -3.20 -57.49 35.32
CA ASP A 676 -3.16 -56.61 34.13
C ASP A 676 -4.49 -55.88 33.91
N GLN A 677 -5.62 -56.56 34.14
CA GLN A 677 -6.94 -55.92 34.01
C GLN A 677 -7.16 -54.87 35.10
N LYS A 678 -6.84 -55.18 36.37
CA LYS A 678 -6.92 -54.18 37.45
C LYS A 678 -5.93 -53.04 37.26
N LEU A 679 -4.73 -53.29 36.73
CA LEU A 679 -3.74 -52.25 36.46
C LEU A 679 -4.20 -51.32 35.32
N ARG A 680 -4.86 -51.86 34.28
CA ARG A 680 -5.49 -51.06 33.23
C ARG A 680 -6.69 -50.27 33.74
N GLU A 681 -7.53 -50.86 34.58
CA GLU A 681 -8.66 -50.15 35.22
C GLU A 681 -8.16 -49.06 36.18
N HIS A 682 -7.09 -49.30 36.94
CA HIS A 682 -6.48 -48.30 37.80
C HIS A 682 -5.78 -47.20 37.00
N GLN A 683 -5.10 -47.51 35.89
CA GLN A 683 -4.53 -46.51 34.98
C GLN A 683 -5.61 -45.68 34.27
N GLN A 684 -6.74 -46.28 33.89
CA GLN A 684 -7.88 -45.57 33.30
C GLN A 684 -8.58 -44.67 34.34
N GLN A 685 -8.75 -45.15 35.59
CA GLN A 685 -9.28 -44.32 36.68
C GLN A 685 -8.33 -43.19 37.09
N HIS A 686 -7.02 -43.42 37.10
CA HIS A 686 -6.04 -42.35 37.36
C HIS A 686 -6.03 -41.32 36.24
N GLN A 687 -6.02 -41.74 34.97
CA GLN A 687 -6.14 -40.80 33.84
C GLN A 687 -7.46 -40.01 33.86
N GLN A 688 -8.58 -40.62 34.26
CA GLN A 688 -9.84 -39.89 34.39
C GLN A 688 -9.89 -38.92 35.58
N ARG A 689 -9.26 -39.26 36.72
CA ARG A 689 -9.18 -38.33 37.87
C ARG A 689 -8.23 -37.18 37.62
N ASP A 690 -7.09 -37.44 36.98
CA ASP A 690 -6.09 -36.41 36.70
C ASP A 690 -6.65 -35.40 35.67
N LEU A 691 -7.46 -35.84 34.71
CA LEU A 691 -8.15 -34.95 33.76
C LEU A 691 -9.29 -34.11 34.39
N GLN A 692 -9.77 -34.41 35.60
CA GLN A 692 -10.91 -33.69 36.19
C GLN A 692 -10.53 -32.47 37.04
N ASN A 693 -9.26 -32.31 37.41
CA ASN A 693 -8.80 -31.20 38.27
C ASN A 693 -7.76 -30.28 37.62
N ASP A 694 -7.43 -30.54 36.36
CA ASP A 694 -6.47 -29.77 35.60
C ASP A 694 -7.12 -28.47 35.10
N GLU A 695 -6.98 -27.39 35.88
CA GLU A 695 -7.43 -26.07 35.46
C GLU A 695 -6.64 -25.65 34.22
N HIS A 696 -7.30 -25.53 33.06
CA HIS A 696 -6.67 -24.98 31.86
C HIS A 696 -6.54 -23.46 31.94
N VAL A 697 -5.51 -22.90 31.29
CA VAL A 697 -5.35 -21.43 31.20
C VAL A 697 -6.53 -20.82 30.45
N ARG A 698 -7.18 -19.85 31.10
CA ARG A 698 -8.30 -19.09 30.54
C ARG A 698 -7.83 -17.83 29.83
N LEU A 699 -8.32 -17.61 28.63
CA LEU A 699 -8.12 -16.46 27.76
C LEU A 699 -9.46 -15.74 27.56
N PRO A 700 -10.01 -15.11 28.61
CA PRO A 700 -11.35 -14.55 28.57
C PRO A 700 -11.48 -13.38 27.58
N LEU A 701 -10.37 -12.77 27.18
CA LEU A 701 -10.34 -11.64 26.25
C LEU A 701 -10.15 -12.08 24.78
N LEU A 702 -9.94 -13.37 24.51
CA LEU A 702 -9.71 -13.85 23.15
C LEU A 702 -11.01 -13.86 22.35
N GLU A 703 -11.17 -12.85 21.50
CA GLU A 703 -12.35 -12.65 20.66
C GLU A 703 -12.22 -13.31 19.29
N SER A 704 -11.00 -13.51 18.80
CA SER A 704 -10.76 -13.95 17.42
C SER A 704 -9.67 -15.02 17.32
N LEU A 705 -10.04 -16.17 16.74
CA LEU A 705 -9.14 -17.29 16.47
C LEU A 705 -9.13 -17.60 14.97
N TYR A 706 -7.95 -17.51 14.35
CA TYR A 706 -7.71 -17.88 12.96
C TYR A 706 -6.69 -19.01 12.90
N MET A 707 -7.07 -20.15 12.34
CA MET A 707 -6.20 -21.31 12.11
C MET A 707 -6.28 -21.66 10.62
N ASN A 708 -5.21 -21.40 9.88
CA ASN A 708 -5.14 -21.70 8.45
C ASN A 708 -4.09 -22.79 8.22
N GLY A 709 -4.36 -23.78 7.37
CA GLY A 709 -3.48 -24.91 7.06
C GLY A 709 -3.92 -26.25 7.68
N ASP A 710 -3.06 -27.26 7.56
CA ASP A 710 -3.33 -28.65 7.96
C ASP A 710 -3.22 -28.90 9.48
N TRP A 711 -4.05 -28.22 10.25
CA TRP A 711 -4.20 -28.46 11.68
C TRP A 711 -5.00 -29.73 11.95
N SER A 712 -4.56 -30.58 12.88
CA SER A 712 -5.33 -31.76 13.32
C SER A 712 -5.71 -31.61 14.79
N LEU A 713 -7.00 -31.55 15.08
CA LEU A 713 -7.58 -31.36 16.41
C LEU A 713 -8.67 -32.41 16.63
N SER A 714 -8.67 -33.11 17.76
CA SER A 714 -9.78 -34.01 18.08
C SER A 714 -10.99 -33.24 18.61
N ASN A 715 -12.17 -33.88 18.65
CA ASN A 715 -13.37 -33.29 19.26
C ASN A 715 -13.14 -32.92 20.73
N GLU A 716 -12.36 -33.73 21.46
CA GLU A 716 -12.01 -33.48 22.86
C GLU A 716 -11.17 -32.22 23.00
N VAL A 717 -10.19 -32.01 22.10
CA VAL A 717 -9.36 -30.80 22.10
C VAL A 717 -10.18 -29.57 21.77
N LEU A 718 -11.09 -29.64 20.78
CA LEU A 718 -12.01 -28.54 20.48
C LEU A 718 -12.91 -28.20 21.69
N SER A 719 -13.43 -29.22 22.35
CA SER A 719 -14.29 -29.05 23.54
C SER A 719 -13.55 -28.30 24.64
N VAL A 720 -12.35 -28.76 25.01
CA VAL A 720 -11.53 -28.10 26.04
C VAL A 720 -11.13 -26.67 25.62
N MET A 721 -10.70 -26.49 24.36
CA MET A 721 -10.36 -25.16 23.85
C MET A 721 -11.54 -24.20 23.99
N PHE A 722 -12.72 -24.56 23.48
CA PHE A 722 -13.86 -23.64 23.45
C PHE A 722 -14.56 -23.49 24.79
N ARG A 723 -14.68 -24.57 25.58
CA ARG A 723 -15.36 -24.53 26.88
C ARG A 723 -14.52 -23.86 27.95
N GLU A 724 -13.23 -24.17 28.01
CA GLU A 724 -12.40 -23.85 29.17
C GLU A 724 -11.38 -22.76 28.87
N MET A 725 -10.67 -22.86 27.74
CA MET A 725 -9.60 -21.91 27.43
C MET A 725 -10.11 -20.59 26.84
N MET A 726 -11.00 -20.62 25.87
CA MET A 726 -11.39 -19.44 25.08
C MET A 726 -12.89 -19.38 24.79
N PRO A 727 -13.74 -19.28 25.83
CA PRO A 727 -15.20 -19.30 25.70
C PRO A 727 -15.81 -18.07 25.02
N ASN A 728 -15.06 -16.97 24.93
CA ASN A 728 -15.55 -15.69 24.41
C ASN A 728 -15.19 -15.44 22.94
N ILE A 729 -14.85 -16.48 22.17
CA ILE A 729 -14.58 -16.32 20.74
C ILE A 729 -15.83 -15.80 20.03
N ALA A 730 -15.69 -14.64 19.39
CA ALA A 730 -16.69 -14.04 18.53
C ALA A 730 -16.44 -14.32 17.05
N ARG A 731 -15.18 -14.53 16.66
CA ARG A 731 -14.77 -14.81 15.27
C ARG A 731 -13.87 -16.04 15.22
N LEU A 732 -14.38 -17.11 14.63
CA LEU A 732 -13.66 -18.36 14.45
C LEU A 732 -13.44 -18.64 12.96
N MET A 733 -12.20 -18.85 12.55
CA MET A 733 -11.88 -19.21 11.18
C MET A 733 -10.85 -20.33 11.14
N MET A 734 -11.26 -21.49 10.61
CA MET A 734 -10.44 -22.68 10.44
C MET A 734 -10.41 -23.03 8.94
N ARG A 735 -9.35 -22.63 8.21
CA ARG A 735 -9.25 -22.86 6.75
C ARG A 735 -8.08 -23.77 6.35
N GLY A 736 -8.13 -24.30 5.14
CA GLY A 736 -6.98 -24.89 4.44
C GLY A 736 -6.48 -26.22 5.00
N GLY A 737 -7.41 -27.12 5.39
CA GLY A 737 -7.06 -28.50 5.74
C GLY A 737 -7.21 -28.88 7.21
N CYS A 738 -7.88 -28.05 8.03
CA CYS A 738 -8.18 -28.40 9.43
C CYS A 738 -8.99 -29.70 9.51
N ARG A 739 -8.51 -30.69 10.28
CA ARG A 739 -9.04 -32.06 10.37
C ARG A 739 -9.01 -32.61 11.80
N GLY A 740 -9.47 -33.84 11.99
CA GLY A 740 -9.45 -34.56 13.28
C GLY A 740 -10.75 -34.48 14.08
N PHE A 741 -11.68 -33.62 13.67
CA PHE A 741 -13.03 -33.49 14.20
C PHE A 741 -14.06 -33.73 13.10
N THR A 742 -15.27 -34.14 13.47
CA THR A 742 -16.39 -34.24 12.53
C THR A 742 -17.07 -32.89 12.38
N LEU A 743 -17.77 -32.64 11.27
CA LEU A 743 -18.59 -31.43 11.13
C LEU A 743 -19.61 -31.33 12.27
N GLU A 744 -20.26 -32.44 12.63
CA GLU A 744 -21.17 -32.52 13.76
C GLU A 744 -20.46 -32.13 15.08
N GLY A 745 -19.27 -32.66 15.34
CA GLY A 745 -18.47 -32.31 16.51
C GLY A 745 -18.12 -30.83 16.55
N TRP A 746 -17.71 -30.26 15.41
CA TRP A 746 -17.43 -28.82 15.32
C TRP A 746 -18.67 -27.96 15.57
N ILE A 747 -19.82 -28.29 14.98
CA ILE A 747 -21.09 -27.58 15.20
C ILE A 747 -21.49 -27.71 16.68
N LYS A 748 -21.43 -28.91 17.24
CA LYS A 748 -21.76 -29.18 18.64
C LYS A 748 -20.89 -28.37 19.59
N GLU A 749 -19.57 -28.42 19.44
CA GLU A 749 -18.66 -27.74 20.36
C GLU A 749 -18.71 -26.21 20.19
N THR A 750 -18.92 -25.69 18.98
CA THR A 750 -19.06 -24.24 18.77
C THR A 750 -20.40 -23.71 19.27
N SER A 751 -21.52 -24.34 18.94
CA SER A 751 -22.86 -23.92 19.38
C SER A 751 -23.07 -24.10 20.89
N GLY A 752 -22.50 -25.17 21.47
CA GLY A 752 -22.62 -25.48 22.89
C GLY A 752 -21.74 -24.64 23.80
N ASN A 753 -20.54 -24.25 23.35
CA ASN A 753 -19.55 -23.60 24.21
C ASN A 753 -19.21 -22.14 23.84
N LEU A 754 -19.45 -21.70 22.59
CA LEU A 754 -19.09 -20.34 22.13
C LEU A 754 -20.33 -19.45 21.97
N HIS A 755 -20.95 -19.05 23.08
CA HIS A 755 -22.16 -18.22 23.06
C HIS A 755 -21.96 -16.82 22.45
N SER A 756 -20.71 -16.35 22.37
CA SER A 756 -20.36 -15.05 21.77
C SER A 756 -20.11 -15.11 20.26
N LEU A 757 -20.21 -16.30 19.63
CA LEU A 757 -19.82 -16.52 18.24
C LEU A 757 -20.73 -15.76 17.27
N THR A 758 -20.17 -14.78 16.57
CA THR A 758 -20.86 -13.96 15.55
C THR A 758 -20.52 -14.38 14.12
N SER A 759 -19.33 -14.93 13.93
CA SER A 759 -18.84 -15.37 12.63
C SER A 759 -18.00 -16.63 12.82
N ALA A 760 -18.36 -17.67 12.08
CA ALA A 760 -17.64 -18.93 12.08
C ALA A 760 -17.44 -19.40 10.64
N LEU A 761 -16.23 -19.87 10.34
CA LEU A 761 -15.91 -20.42 9.03
C LEU A 761 -15.00 -21.62 9.20
N CYS A 762 -15.44 -22.78 8.73
CA CYS A 762 -14.65 -24.00 8.69
C CYS A 762 -14.59 -24.49 7.24
N SER A 763 -13.39 -24.64 6.68
CA SER A 763 -13.22 -25.34 5.40
C SER A 763 -12.81 -26.78 5.69
N THR A 764 -13.80 -27.66 5.83
CA THR A 764 -13.55 -29.10 5.86
C THR A 764 -13.29 -29.55 4.43
N GLU A 765 -12.03 -29.69 4.05
CA GLU A 765 -11.67 -30.25 2.73
C GLU A 765 -11.81 -31.78 2.71
N VAL A 766 -12.21 -32.36 3.84
CA VAL A 766 -12.66 -33.74 3.96
C VAL A 766 -14.17 -33.72 3.95
N TYR A 767 -14.79 -33.75 2.77
CA TYR A 767 -16.03 -34.50 2.49
C TYR A 767 -16.21 -34.63 0.97
N ALA A 768 -15.36 -35.47 0.35
CA ALA A 768 -15.75 -36.14 -0.88
C ALA A 768 -16.77 -37.28 -0.59
N THR A 769 -17.13 -37.52 0.67
CA THR A 769 -17.99 -38.63 1.11
C THR A 769 -19.32 -38.20 1.77
N ALA A 770 -19.44 -36.99 2.34
CA ALA A 770 -20.73 -36.50 2.82
C ALA A 770 -21.51 -35.88 1.66
N GLY A 771 -22.65 -36.48 1.31
CA GLY A 771 -23.53 -35.95 0.28
C GLY A 771 -24.18 -34.64 0.73
N PRO A 772 -24.66 -33.79 -0.21
CA PRO A 772 -25.38 -32.55 0.09
C PRO A 772 -26.54 -32.72 1.10
N ALA A 773 -27.15 -33.91 1.15
CA ALA A 773 -28.24 -34.25 2.07
C ALA A 773 -27.84 -34.23 3.56
N GLU A 774 -26.60 -34.59 3.91
CA GLU A 774 -26.13 -34.52 5.30
C GLU A 774 -25.92 -33.08 5.77
N LEU A 775 -25.50 -32.18 4.85
CA LEU A 775 -25.37 -30.75 5.14
C LEU A 775 -26.73 -30.09 5.36
N GLU A 776 -27.75 -30.48 4.58
CA GLU A 776 -29.13 -30.02 4.77
C GLU A 776 -29.74 -30.58 6.08
N ALA A 777 -29.48 -31.84 6.43
CA ALA A 777 -29.97 -32.44 7.67
C ALA A 777 -29.42 -31.76 8.94
N LEU A 778 -28.22 -31.15 8.86
CA LEU A 778 -27.61 -30.37 9.94
C LEU A 778 -28.13 -28.92 10.04
N GLY A 779 -29.13 -28.54 9.24
CA GLY A 779 -29.76 -27.21 9.30
C GLY A 779 -28.90 -26.06 8.76
N LEU A 780 -27.82 -26.36 8.04
CA LEU A 780 -26.96 -25.37 7.40
C LEU A 780 -27.60 -24.94 6.08
N GLY A 781 -28.35 -23.83 6.08
CA GLY A 781 -28.92 -23.24 4.86
C GLY A 781 -27.84 -22.91 3.81
N LYS A 782 -28.24 -22.87 2.53
CA LYS A 782 -27.39 -22.66 1.31
C LYS A 782 -25.98 -22.14 1.62
N VAL A 783 -25.05 -23.06 1.75
CA VAL A 783 -23.62 -22.76 1.79
C VAL A 783 -23.26 -22.21 0.42
N ASP A 784 -22.79 -20.96 0.35
CA ASP A 784 -22.21 -20.38 -0.87
C ASP A 784 -20.93 -21.16 -1.21
N GLY A 785 -21.11 -22.29 -1.88
CA GLY A 785 -20.06 -23.14 -2.41
C GLY A 785 -19.35 -22.43 -3.55
N GLY A 786 -18.39 -21.58 -3.21
CA GLY A 786 -17.34 -21.14 -4.13
C GLY A 786 -16.41 -22.30 -4.49
N PHE A 787 -16.94 -23.33 -5.16
CA PHE A 787 -16.12 -24.34 -5.83
C PHE A 787 -15.52 -23.69 -7.08
N ARG A 788 -14.27 -23.21 -6.99
CA ARG A 788 -13.41 -23.11 -8.17
C ARG A 788 -12.73 -24.46 -8.33
N ARG A 789 -13.05 -25.16 -9.42
CA ARG A 789 -12.22 -26.25 -9.94
C ARG A 789 -10.86 -25.72 -10.34
#